data_AF-A0A2D7K7V4-F1
#
_entry.id   AF-A0A2D7K7V4-F1
#
_cell.length_a   1.000
_cell.length_b   1.000
_cell.length_c   1.000
_cell.angle_alpha   90.00
_cell.angle_beta   90.00
_cell.angle_gamma   90.00
#
_symmetry.space_group_name_H-M   'P 1'
#
loop_
_entity.id
_entity.type
_entity.pdbx_description
1 polymer ?
#
loop_
_entity_poly.entity_id
_entity_poly.type
_entity_poly.pdbx_seq_one_letter_code
_entity_poly.pdbx_strand_id
1 'polypeptide(L)'
;MTIRSFILAFTILSSSFSFSQNLESRSTEIKIQRLLFLIEQMYVEDVDLKKVQENLVLGMYNYTRPMSLYLKDSLFKITGINPSEKASLGFTIKFKKGKVLIDSIFNKGGAYYSKLKKNDRILSIDGNNLNDIYYYSDFFNRSLGDSNSVCSIKVVRDSKDNDSKVQSAKIKSVEQKEQKVYITYDFDGRPGKYDVSLHIKSSNSNSWSSKLKSVTGDVGQNQTTGPNKKIVWDVLKDRDEFKGDWVFGIEANVKSLNDTLEFKIKRKNIPNFSVIPIPNSFDHNYIKNYEQGLEIFNLIYPDSISKSDITEYGIRFMLEQLDPHSTYISLKDLHDMNAPLKGSFTGVGIRFQIFKDTVLVVQAIPGGPSEKVGLIAGDKIVKIQNEIVAGTGIKNSGVRDRLLGDKGTKVKVGVKRGKSENLIDFEITRDKIPIYSMDASYMVNENTGYIKLNNFSSTSIREIRKAVFSLNNKGMENLILDLQNNGGGYLKTAVDLADEMLPGKKKIVSTNGRKFPEKMYSGDRVGLLEKGKIIVLVNESSASASEIVSGAIQDWDRGLIVGRRTFGKGLVQKPIQLPDGTQVRITTSKYYTPSGRCIQKPYSGGSMAYRKEKYSRYKSGESFNKDSIKYNENEVFLTLIQNRKVYGGGGVVPDVFVPLDTNGTSPYFNKLIRKGVFNQFSLYYVNKKRNELEKKYSDFEKYKSNFHVKSITQDLIKFAEEEGVKFNEKEFNDAKRTIEIRLKANIAQDLFDYKKFYEIINDLNSSLQKALEIINDKEAFSNLAK
;
A
#
# COMPACT_ATOMS: atom_id res chain seq x y z
N MET A 1 24.54 25.03 60.25
CA MET A 1 24.64 25.37 58.82
C MET A 1 25.85 24.63 58.26
N THR A 2 25.65 23.37 57.84
CA THR A 2 26.65 22.44 57.27
C THR A 2 25.87 21.18 56.83
N ILE A 3 25.83 20.85 55.53
CA ILE A 3 26.61 19.80 54.83
C ILE A 3 26.23 18.33 55.17
N ARG A 4 25.89 17.58 54.10
CA ARG A 4 26.02 16.12 53.83
C ARG A 4 24.87 15.12 54.13
N SER A 5 24.70 14.25 53.14
CA SER A 5 24.23 12.84 53.16
C SER A 5 22.77 12.56 52.80
N PHE A 6 22.54 12.34 51.50
CA PHE A 6 21.38 11.64 50.93
C PHE A 6 21.89 10.34 50.28
N ILE A 7 21.93 9.23 51.04
CA ILE A 7 22.18 7.87 50.53
C ILE A 7 21.32 6.86 51.35
N LEU A 8 20.57 6.04 50.61
CA LEU A 8 20.01 4.71 50.92
C LEU A 8 19.22 4.47 52.22
N ALA A 9 17.95 4.09 52.03
CA ALA A 9 17.41 2.88 52.65
C ALA A 9 16.42 2.23 51.67
N PHE A 10 16.92 1.28 50.89
CA PHE A 10 16.17 0.34 50.08
C PHE A 10 16.28 -1.00 50.83
N THR A 11 15.17 -1.54 51.38
CA THR A 11 14.76 -2.95 51.23
C THR A 11 13.50 -3.36 52.03
N ILE A 12 12.52 -3.86 51.27
CA ILE A 12 11.62 -5.02 51.50
C ILE A 12 10.43 -4.88 52.46
N LEU A 13 9.22 -4.80 51.88
CA LEU A 13 8.13 -5.77 52.09
C LEU A 13 7.02 -5.62 51.02
N SER A 14 7.06 -6.52 50.05
CA SER A 14 5.98 -7.11 49.23
C SER A 14 4.60 -6.42 49.18
N SER A 15 4.33 -5.71 48.09
CA SER A 15 3.00 -5.61 47.45
C SER A 15 3.12 -5.17 45.98
N SER A 16 3.94 -5.89 45.21
CA SER A 16 4.43 -5.45 43.89
C SER A 16 3.48 -5.66 42.70
N PHE A 17 2.18 -5.91 42.91
CA PHE A 17 1.23 -6.14 41.80
C PHE A 17 0.18 -5.04 41.62
N SER A 18 -0.07 -4.18 42.62
CA SER A 18 -1.12 -3.16 42.56
C SER A 18 -0.62 -1.74 42.27
N PHE A 19 0.65 -1.43 42.57
CA PHE A 19 1.19 -0.06 42.37
C PHE A 19 1.59 0.23 40.91
N SER A 20 2.11 -0.78 40.19
CA SER A 20 2.52 -0.67 38.78
C SER A 20 1.33 -0.43 37.84
N GLN A 21 0.23 -1.14 38.05
CA GLN A 21 -0.98 -1.00 37.21
C GLN A 21 -1.64 0.38 37.35
N ASN A 22 -1.52 1.00 38.53
CA ASN A 22 -2.12 2.30 38.85
C ASN A 22 -1.34 3.48 38.24
N LEU A 23 -0.04 3.31 37.98
CA LEU A 23 0.80 4.28 37.27
C LEU A 23 0.57 4.21 35.75
N GLU A 24 0.46 3.01 35.19
CA GLU A 24 0.18 2.82 33.76
C GLU A 24 -1.24 3.30 33.37
N SER A 25 -2.26 3.03 34.19
CA SER A 25 -3.64 3.52 33.95
C SER A 25 -3.70 5.05 33.96
N ARG A 26 -3.15 5.70 35.00
CA ARG A 26 -3.06 7.17 35.06
C ARG A 26 -2.31 7.77 33.88
N SER A 27 -1.25 7.12 33.40
CA SER A 27 -0.50 7.60 32.23
C SER A 27 -1.34 7.54 30.93
N THR A 28 -2.19 6.53 30.80
CA THR A 28 -3.08 6.32 29.66
C THR A 28 -4.20 7.35 29.63
N GLU A 29 -4.84 7.59 30.78
CA GLU A 29 -5.89 8.60 30.94
C GLU A 29 -5.38 10.00 30.60
N ILE A 30 -4.26 10.41 31.22
CA ILE A 30 -3.65 11.74 30.99
C ILE A 30 -3.30 11.92 29.51
N LYS A 31 -2.79 10.87 28.86
CA LYS A 31 -2.46 10.89 27.42
C LYS A 31 -3.71 11.11 26.57
N ILE A 32 -4.80 10.38 26.86
CA ILE A 32 -6.07 10.52 26.15
C ILE A 32 -6.66 11.92 26.36
N GLN A 33 -6.73 12.41 27.60
CA GLN A 33 -7.27 13.73 27.92
C GLN A 33 -6.47 14.84 27.22
N ARG A 34 -5.14 14.77 27.26
CA ARG A 34 -4.28 15.71 26.54
C ARG A 34 -4.53 15.66 25.04
N LEU A 35 -4.72 14.47 24.46
CA LEU A 35 -4.99 14.35 23.03
C LEU A 35 -6.35 14.93 22.64
N LEU A 36 -7.39 14.68 23.42
CA LEU A 36 -8.72 15.27 23.21
C LEU A 36 -8.67 16.80 23.26
N PHE A 37 -7.94 17.36 24.24
CA PHE A 37 -7.68 18.79 24.31
C PHE A 37 -6.95 19.30 23.05
N LEU A 38 -5.89 18.63 22.61
CA LEU A 38 -5.17 19.03 21.41
C LEU A 38 -6.06 19.00 20.16
N ILE A 39 -6.92 17.99 20.02
CA ILE A 39 -7.88 17.91 18.91
C ILE A 39 -8.84 19.09 18.95
N GLU A 40 -9.47 19.35 20.10
CA GLU A 40 -10.40 20.47 20.27
C GLU A 40 -9.75 21.84 20.00
N GLN A 41 -8.50 22.02 20.41
CA GLN A 41 -7.80 23.29 20.29
C GLN A 41 -7.08 23.48 18.95
N MET A 42 -6.74 22.41 18.24
CA MET A 42 -5.86 22.52 17.07
C MET A 42 -6.46 22.00 15.78
N TYR A 43 -7.48 21.13 15.83
CA TYR A 43 -8.03 20.55 14.62
C TYR A 43 -8.66 21.62 13.71
N VAL A 44 -8.43 21.47 12.41
CA VAL A 44 -8.74 22.45 11.36
C VAL A 44 -10.22 22.77 11.23
N GLU A 45 -11.09 21.83 11.60
CA GLU A 45 -12.55 21.94 11.55
C GLU A 45 -13.13 21.80 12.96
N ASP A 46 -14.43 22.08 13.12
CA ASP A 46 -15.11 21.78 14.38
C ASP A 46 -15.25 20.28 14.57
N VAL A 47 -15.13 19.86 15.84
CA VAL A 47 -15.16 18.46 16.24
C VAL A 47 -16.29 18.24 17.22
N ASP A 48 -17.08 17.19 16.98
CA ASP A 48 -17.93 16.63 18.02
C ASP A 48 -17.05 15.78 18.95
N LEU A 49 -16.64 16.35 20.09
CA LEU A 49 -15.81 15.66 21.06
C LEU A 49 -16.44 14.37 21.58
N LYS A 50 -17.77 14.31 21.67
CA LYS A 50 -18.49 13.10 22.05
C LYS A 50 -18.24 12.00 21.01
N LYS A 51 -18.31 12.34 19.73
CA LYS A 51 -18.04 11.39 18.64
C LYS A 51 -16.56 10.97 18.59
N VAL A 52 -15.64 11.89 18.85
CA VAL A 52 -14.20 11.60 18.94
C VAL A 52 -13.91 10.60 20.06
N GLN A 53 -14.50 10.82 21.24
CA GLN A 53 -14.40 9.90 22.36
C GLN A 53 -15.04 8.53 22.06
N GLU A 54 -16.22 8.49 21.43
CA GLU A 54 -16.84 7.24 20.96
C GLU A 54 -15.89 6.46 20.04
N ASN A 55 -15.28 7.16 19.08
CA ASN A 55 -14.34 6.55 18.13
C ASN A 55 -13.09 5.98 18.82
N LEU A 56 -12.56 6.62 19.87
CA LEU A 56 -11.46 6.07 20.67
C LEU A 56 -11.82 4.69 21.22
N VAL A 57 -13.02 4.55 21.79
CA VAL A 57 -13.50 3.29 22.32
C VAL A 57 -13.72 2.28 21.18
N LEU A 58 -14.42 2.67 20.11
CA LEU A 58 -14.63 1.80 18.94
C LEU A 58 -13.32 1.28 18.32
N GLY A 59 -12.29 2.12 18.27
CA GLY A 59 -10.96 1.74 17.78
C GLY A 59 -10.32 0.62 18.60
N MET A 60 -10.44 0.69 19.93
CA MET A 60 -10.02 -0.38 20.82
C MET A 60 -10.77 -1.68 20.51
N TYR A 61 -12.11 -1.64 20.38
CA TYR A 61 -12.90 -2.82 20.03
C TYR A 61 -12.53 -3.41 18.66
N ASN A 62 -12.16 -2.56 17.69
CA ASN A 62 -11.74 -3.01 16.36
C ASN A 62 -10.38 -3.72 16.36
N TYR A 63 -9.44 -3.26 17.19
CA TYR A 63 -8.10 -3.87 17.30
C TYR A 63 -8.14 -5.29 17.84
N THR A 64 -9.00 -5.53 18.83
CA THR A 64 -9.13 -6.85 19.46
C THR A 64 -9.79 -7.88 18.53
N ARG A 65 -10.05 -7.53 17.26
CA ARG A 65 -10.62 -8.39 16.21
C ARG A 65 -11.78 -9.19 16.77
N PRO A 66 -12.80 -8.49 17.26
CA PRO A 66 -13.62 -8.88 18.37
C PRO A 66 -13.86 -10.38 18.32
N MET A 67 -13.28 -11.04 19.31
CA MET A 67 -13.99 -12.05 20.10
C MET A 67 -15.50 -11.89 19.90
N SER A 68 -16.21 -13.01 19.76
CA SER A 68 -17.64 -13.02 19.46
C SER A 68 -18.36 -11.85 20.14
N LEU A 69 -19.23 -11.15 19.39
CA LEU A 69 -20.18 -10.14 19.90
C LEU A 69 -20.89 -10.57 21.20
N TYR A 70 -20.86 -11.88 21.47
CA TYR A 70 -21.35 -12.58 22.62
C TYR A 70 -20.20 -13.00 23.55
N LEU A 71 -20.32 -12.67 24.84
CA LEU A 71 -19.47 -13.22 25.90
C LEU A 71 -20.28 -14.07 26.85
N LYS A 72 -19.63 -15.02 27.53
CA LYS A 72 -20.29 -15.82 28.56
C LYS A 72 -20.76 -14.93 29.71
N ASP A 73 -21.97 -15.19 30.22
CA ASP A 73 -22.57 -14.41 31.31
C ASP A 73 -21.71 -14.39 32.59
N SER A 74 -20.91 -15.44 32.82
CA SER A 74 -19.97 -15.50 33.95
C SER A 74 -18.89 -14.42 33.90
N LEU A 75 -18.49 -13.96 32.71
CA LEU A 75 -17.45 -12.94 32.54
C LEU A 75 -17.97 -11.55 32.93
N PHE A 76 -19.23 -11.24 32.64
CA PHE A 76 -19.87 -10.00 33.08
C PHE A 76 -19.96 -9.92 34.60
N LYS A 77 -20.23 -11.06 35.27
CA LYS A 77 -20.22 -11.14 36.74
C LYS A 77 -18.83 -10.92 37.35
N ILE A 78 -17.78 -11.47 36.74
CA ILE A 78 -16.39 -11.31 37.20
C ILE A 78 -15.91 -9.86 37.03
N THR A 79 -16.27 -9.24 35.90
CA THR A 79 -15.83 -7.89 35.55
C THR A 79 -16.69 -6.78 36.18
N GLY A 80 -17.89 -7.10 36.68
CA GLY A 80 -18.84 -6.11 37.20
C GLY A 80 -19.46 -5.22 36.12
N ILE A 81 -19.38 -5.62 34.85
CA ILE A 81 -19.87 -4.83 33.72
C ILE A 81 -21.23 -5.33 33.28
N ASN A 82 -22.15 -4.39 33.02
CA ASN A 82 -23.49 -4.72 32.55
C ASN A 82 -23.45 -5.13 31.07
N PRO A 83 -24.13 -6.23 30.69
CA PRO A 83 -24.28 -6.59 29.29
C PRO A 83 -25.12 -5.56 28.53
N SER A 84 -24.99 -5.56 27.20
CA SER A 84 -25.87 -4.78 26.32
C SER A 84 -27.34 -5.19 26.51
N GLU A 85 -28.23 -4.20 26.63
CA GLU A 85 -29.69 -4.42 26.62
C GLU A 85 -30.20 -4.86 25.24
N LYS A 86 -29.44 -4.59 24.17
CA LYS A 86 -29.75 -5.02 22.80
C LYS A 86 -29.38 -6.48 22.58
N ALA A 87 -30.18 -7.14 21.73
CA ALA A 87 -29.90 -8.47 21.21
C ALA A 87 -29.22 -8.39 19.83
N SER A 88 -28.67 -9.52 19.36
CA SER A 88 -28.12 -9.63 17.99
C SER A 88 -28.56 -10.95 17.33
N LEU A 89 -28.02 -11.24 16.15
CA LEU A 89 -28.50 -12.23 15.20
C LEU A 89 -28.11 -13.68 15.53
N GLY A 90 -27.19 -13.93 16.47
CA GLY A 90 -26.86 -15.26 16.97
C GLY A 90 -25.70 -15.95 16.25
N PHE A 91 -24.75 -15.19 15.70
CA PHE A 91 -23.57 -15.72 15.03
C PHE A 91 -22.36 -14.79 15.14
N THR A 92 -21.18 -15.30 14.82
CA THR A 92 -19.93 -14.52 14.73
C THR A 92 -19.49 -14.38 13.28
N ILE A 93 -18.61 -13.41 13.01
CA ILE A 93 -18.07 -13.18 11.67
C ILE A 93 -16.55 -13.24 11.64
N LYS A 94 -16.02 -13.52 10.45
CA LYS A 94 -14.63 -13.28 10.10
C LYS A 94 -14.52 -12.54 8.78
N PHE A 95 -13.55 -11.63 8.68
CA PHE A 95 -13.17 -11.02 7.42
C PHE A 95 -12.17 -11.93 6.69
N LYS A 96 -12.49 -12.34 5.46
CA LYS A 96 -11.58 -13.14 4.60
C LYS A 96 -11.55 -12.56 3.20
N LYS A 97 -10.39 -12.01 2.79
CA LYS A 97 -10.18 -11.39 1.46
C LYS A 97 -11.25 -10.34 1.11
N GLY A 98 -11.57 -9.45 2.05
CA GLY A 98 -12.57 -8.40 1.86
C GLY A 98 -14.03 -8.87 1.86
N LYS A 99 -14.30 -10.10 2.32
CA LYS A 99 -15.64 -10.67 2.47
C LYS A 99 -15.96 -10.88 3.94
N VAL A 100 -17.21 -10.61 4.33
CA VAL A 100 -17.74 -10.95 5.66
C VAL A 100 -18.34 -12.36 5.58
N LEU A 101 -17.77 -13.31 6.32
CA LEU A 101 -18.24 -14.69 6.37
C LEU A 101 -18.75 -15.00 7.78
N ILE A 102 -19.84 -15.76 7.88
CA ILE A 102 -20.26 -16.35 9.16
C ILE A 102 -19.17 -17.33 9.62
N ASP A 103 -18.66 -17.15 10.84
CA ASP A 103 -17.60 -17.99 11.39
C ASP A 103 -18.14 -19.08 12.31
N SER A 104 -19.08 -18.74 13.19
CA SER A 104 -19.81 -19.69 14.04
C SER A 104 -21.24 -19.24 14.29
N ILE A 105 -22.13 -20.18 14.59
CA ILE A 105 -23.55 -19.93 14.90
C ILE A 105 -23.82 -20.48 16.30
N PHE A 106 -24.48 -19.68 17.12
CA PHE A 106 -24.83 -20.08 18.48
C PHE A 106 -26.14 -20.87 18.49
N ASN A 107 -26.13 -21.99 19.20
CA ASN A 107 -27.33 -22.80 19.40
C ASN A 107 -28.44 -21.99 20.06
N LYS A 108 -29.68 -22.18 19.59
CA LYS A 108 -30.87 -21.45 20.05
C LYS A 108 -30.84 -19.92 19.80
N GLY A 109 -29.87 -19.42 19.02
CA GLY A 109 -29.86 -18.04 18.52
C GLY A 109 -30.78 -17.82 17.30
N GLY A 110 -31.00 -16.56 16.92
CA GLY A 110 -31.82 -16.20 15.75
C GLY A 110 -31.36 -16.90 14.46
N ALA A 111 -30.07 -16.84 14.17
CA ALA A 111 -29.48 -17.41 12.96
C ALA A 111 -29.53 -18.94 12.91
N TYR A 112 -29.50 -19.60 14.08
CA TYR A 112 -29.72 -21.04 14.18
C TYR A 112 -31.14 -21.41 13.71
N TYR A 113 -32.16 -20.69 14.20
CA TYR A 113 -33.55 -20.93 13.78
C TYR A 113 -33.80 -20.57 12.31
N SER A 114 -33.12 -19.54 11.80
CA SER A 114 -33.20 -19.15 10.38
C SER A 114 -32.36 -20.02 9.44
N LYS A 115 -31.67 -21.06 9.94
CA LYS A 115 -30.87 -22.02 9.14
C LYS A 115 -29.74 -21.36 8.32
N LEU A 116 -29.13 -20.31 8.87
CA LEU A 116 -27.84 -19.82 8.38
C LEU A 116 -26.77 -20.88 8.62
N LYS A 117 -25.69 -20.83 7.84
CA LYS A 117 -24.59 -21.78 7.93
C LYS A 117 -23.26 -21.05 8.10
N LYS A 118 -22.31 -21.74 8.73
CA LYS A 118 -20.90 -21.35 8.71
C LYS A 118 -20.44 -21.17 7.26
N ASN A 119 -19.57 -20.21 7.02
CA ASN A 119 -19.06 -19.78 5.71
C ASN A 119 -20.06 -19.10 4.77
N ASP A 120 -21.33 -18.93 5.15
CA ASP A 120 -22.24 -18.06 4.40
C ASP A 120 -21.61 -16.67 4.28
N ARG A 121 -21.45 -16.18 3.03
CA ARG A 121 -20.94 -14.85 2.76
C ARG A 121 -22.07 -13.86 2.88
N ILE A 122 -21.99 -12.95 3.84
CA ILE A 122 -23.02 -11.95 4.04
C ILE A 122 -22.84 -10.81 3.03
N LEU A 123 -23.91 -10.52 2.29
CA LEU A 123 -23.98 -9.44 1.29
C LEU A 123 -24.59 -8.17 1.88
N SER A 124 -25.68 -8.29 2.62
CA SER A 124 -26.37 -7.15 3.21
C SER A 124 -27.10 -7.50 4.50
N ILE A 125 -27.28 -6.50 5.35
CA ILE A 125 -28.12 -6.54 6.55
C ILE A 125 -29.09 -5.34 6.46
N ASP A 126 -30.39 -5.61 6.51
CA ASP A 126 -31.47 -4.63 6.35
C ASP A 126 -31.27 -3.74 5.11
N GLY A 127 -30.98 -4.39 3.97
CA GLY A 127 -30.74 -3.71 2.68
C GLY A 127 -29.39 -3.01 2.55
N ASN A 128 -28.65 -2.82 3.64
CA ASN A 128 -27.35 -2.18 3.61
C ASN A 128 -26.25 -3.14 3.15
N ASN A 129 -25.51 -2.76 2.11
CA ASN A 129 -24.42 -3.55 1.58
C ASN A 129 -23.25 -3.66 2.58
N LEU A 130 -22.75 -4.87 2.79
CA LEU A 130 -21.60 -5.12 3.68
C LEU A 130 -20.25 -5.01 2.98
N ASN A 131 -20.20 -4.79 1.66
CA ASN A 131 -18.97 -4.43 0.96
C ASN A 131 -18.40 -3.08 1.45
N ASP A 132 -19.22 -2.28 2.14
CA ASP A 132 -18.86 -1.00 2.74
C ASP A 132 -18.53 -1.09 4.24
N ILE A 133 -18.49 -2.32 4.79
CA ILE A 133 -18.04 -2.55 6.17
C ILE A 133 -16.55 -2.83 6.18
N TYR A 134 -15.83 -1.98 6.90
CA TYR A 134 -14.38 -2.06 7.06
C TYR A 134 -13.98 -2.45 8.48
N TYR A 135 -14.84 -2.15 9.45
CA TYR A 135 -14.60 -2.37 10.86
C TYR A 135 -15.63 -3.33 11.46
N TYR A 136 -15.21 -4.06 12.49
CA TYR A 136 -16.14 -4.96 13.19
C TYR A 136 -17.22 -4.19 13.93
N SER A 137 -16.90 -3.00 14.46
CA SER A 137 -17.87 -2.07 15.06
C SER A 137 -19.04 -1.76 14.12
N ASP A 138 -18.77 -1.52 12.84
CA ASP A 138 -19.80 -1.19 11.86
C ASP A 138 -20.73 -2.38 11.60
N PHE A 139 -20.17 -3.59 11.58
CA PHE A 139 -20.96 -4.82 11.47
C PHE A 139 -21.85 -5.00 12.69
N PHE A 140 -21.30 -4.80 13.89
CA PHE A 140 -22.06 -4.99 15.11
C PHE A 140 -23.21 -4.01 15.23
N ASN A 141 -22.98 -2.73 14.95
CA ASN A 141 -24.03 -1.69 14.95
C ASN A 141 -25.20 -2.05 14.03
N ARG A 142 -24.96 -2.73 12.90
CA ARG A 142 -26.03 -3.21 12.00
C ARG A 142 -26.70 -4.50 12.47
N SER A 143 -25.95 -5.36 13.18
CA SER A 143 -26.47 -6.63 13.69
C SER A 143 -27.32 -6.47 14.95
N LEU A 144 -27.05 -5.43 15.74
CA LEU A 144 -27.72 -5.16 17.01
C LEU A 144 -29.11 -4.55 16.81
N GLY A 145 -29.98 -4.79 17.77
CA GLY A 145 -31.31 -4.19 17.81
C GLY A 145 -32.09 -4.69 19.03
N ASP A 146 -33.31 -4.20 19.18
CA ASP A 146 -34.15 -4.57 20.31
C ASP A 146 -34.42 -6.08 20.31
N SER A 147 -34.51 -6.66 21.49
CA SER A 147 -34.87 -8.07 21.63
C SER A 147 -36.17 -8.35 20.89
N ASN A 148 -36.22 -9.47 20.17
CA ASN A 148 -37.33 -9.88 19.31
C ASN A 148 -37.57 -9.07 18.02
N SER A 149 -36.80 -8.02 17.74
CA SER A 149 -36.86 -7.33 16.44
C SER A 149 -36.39 -8.25 15.30
N VAL A 150 -36.90 -8.02 14.09
CA VAL A 150 -36.55 -8.80 12.89
C VAL A 150 -35.57 -8.02 12.02
N CYS A 151 -34.65 -8.75 11.42
CA CYS A 151 -33.62 -8.25 10.50
C CYS A 151 -33.63 -9.08 9.22
N SER A 152 -33.48 -8.45 8.05
CA SER A 152 -33.25 -9.16 6.79
C SER A 152 -31.76 -9.29 6.50
N ILE A 153 -31.28 -10.51 6.26
CA ILE A 153 -29.91 -10.78 5.84
C ILE A 153 -29.91 -11.38 4.44
N LYS A 154 -29.06 -10.88 3.55
CA LYS A 154 -28.76 -11.53 2.27
C LYS A 154 -27.39 -12.17 2.35
N VAL A 155 -27.28 -13.43 1.93
CA VAL A 155 -26.02 -14.17 1.91
C VAL A 155 -25.80 -14.88 0.58
N VAL A 156 -24.56 -15.24 0.30
CA VAL A 156 -24.17 -16.17 -0.74
C VAL A 156 -23.60 -17.41 -0.08
N ARG A 157 -24.20 -18.56 -0.38
CA ARG A 157 -23.73 -19.86 0.08
C ARG A 157 -22.94 -20.55 -1.03
N ASP A 158 -21.71 -20.95 -0.74
CA ASP A 158 -20.89 -21.72 -1.68
C ASP A 158 -21.41 -23.16 -1.70
N SER A 159 -21.80 -23.66 -2.88
CA SER A 159 -22.41 -24.99 -3.04
C SER A 159 -21.43 -26.15 -2.80
N LYS A 160 -20.14 -25.87 -2.59
CA LYS A 160 -19.12 -26.86 -2.24
C LYS A 160 -19.27 -27.48 -0.84
N ASP A 161 -20.06 -26.87 0.05
CA ASP A 161 -20.34 -27.41 1.39
C ASP A 161 -21.52 -28.41 1.42
N ASN A 162 -22.09 -28.78 0.26
CA ASN A 162 -22.99 -29.93 0.11
C ASN A 162 -22.18 -31.12 -0.41
N ASP A 163 -22.28 -32.28 0.26
CA ASP A 163 -21.75 -33.59 -0.17
C ASP A 163 -21.68 -33.72 -1.70
N SER A 164 -20.50 -33.51 -2.26
CA SER A 164 -20.21 -33.74 -3.68
C SER A 164 -20.08 -35.22 -3.93
N LYS A 165 -21.18 -35.97 -3.83
CA LYS A 165 -21.27 -37.28 -4.48
C LYS A 165 -21.22 -37.04 -5.99
N VAL A 166 -20.18 -37.58 -6.62
CA VAL A 166 -20.09 -37.75 -8.08
C VAL A 166 -21.41 -38.39 -8.54
N GLN A 167 -22.15 -37.68 -9.40
CA GLN A 167 -23.41 -38.19 -9.96
C GLN A 167 -23.06 -39.17 -11.09
N SER A 168 -23.76 -40.30 -11.15
CA SER A 168 -23.44 -41.38 -12.09
C SER A 168 -24.01 -41.11 -13.47
N ALA A 169 -23.13 -40.87 -14.45
CA ALA A 169 -23.48 -40.99 -15.86
C ALA A 169 -23.25 -42.45 -16.30
N LYS A 170 -24.29 -43.11 -16.80
CA LYS A 170 -24.22 -44.51 -17.25
C LYS A 170 -24.26 -44.57 -18.77
N ILE A 171 -23.14 -44.97 -19.38
CA ILE A 171 -23.07 -45.17 -20.83
C ILE A 171 -23.95 -46.35 -21.22
N LYS A 172 -24.83 -46.14 -22.20
CA LYS A 172 -25.72 -47.17 -22.78
C LYS A 172 -25.12 -47.83 -24.00
N SER A 173 -24.54 -47.03 -24.89
CA SER A 173 -23.95 -47.52 -26.12
C SER A 173 -22.78 -46.64 -26.54
N VAL A 174 -21.82 -47.27 -27.19
CA VAL A 174 -20.70 -46.62 -27.88
C VAL A 174 -20.64 -47.21 -29.28
N GLU A 175 -20.77 -46.36 -30.29
CA GLU A 175 -20.67 -46.74 -31.70
C GLU A 175 -19.56 -45.93 -32.35
N GLN A 176 -18.63 -46.60 -33.04
CA GLN A 176 -17.66 -45.93 -33.88
C GLN A 176 -18.10 -46.00 -35.33
N LYS A 177 -18.18 -44.84 -35.99
CA LYS A 177 -18.41 -44.73 -37.44
C LYS A 177 -17.32 -43.84 -38.02
N GLU A 178 -16.54 -44.40 -38.93
CA GLU A 178 -15.35 -43.75 -39.49
C GLU A 178 -14.42 -43.22 -38.38
N GLN A 179 -14.21 -41.91 -38.34
CA GLN A 179 -13.31 -41.21 -37.43
C GLN A 179 -14.03 -40.55 -36.24
N LYS A 180 -15.30 -40.91 -36.00
CA LYS A 180 -16.11 -40.37 -34.91
C LYS A 180 -16.63 -41.48 -33.99
N VAL A 181 -16.60 -41.18 -32.69
CA VAL A 181 -17.18 -42.04 -31.65
C VAL A 181 -18.46 -41.39 -31.13
N TYR A 182 -19.56 -42.12 -31.21
CA TYR A 182 -20.89 -41.73 -30.76
C TYR A 182 -21.20 -42.45 -29.46
N ILE A 183 -21.47 -41.70 -28.40
CA ILE A 183 -21.74 -42.22 -27.07
C ILE A 183 -23.14 -41.79 -26.65
N THR A 184 -23.99 -42.76 -26.34
CA THR A 184 -25.29 -42.50 -25.71
C THR A 184 -25.21 -42.87 -24.24
N TYR A 185 -25.67 -42.00 -23.35
CA TYR A 185 -25.64 -42.23 -21.91
C TYR A 185 -26.90 -41.72 -21.22
N ASP A 186 -27.26 -42.35 -20.11
CA ASP A 186 -28.28 -41.84 -19.19
C ASP A 186 -27.58 -41.01 -18.11
N PHE A 187 -28.08 -39.79 -17.91
CA PHE A 187 -27.57 -38.90 -16.89
C PHE A 187 -28.55 -38.81 -15.72
N ASP A 188 -28.35 -39.70 -14.75
CA ASP A 188 -29.11 -39.72 -13.52
C ASP A 188 -28.48 -38.77 -12.50
N GLY A 189 -29.24 -37.76 -12.10
CA GLY A 189 -28.83 -36.82 -11.07
C GLY A 189 -29.95 -35.89 -10.64
N ARG A 190 -29.68 -35.02 -9.67
CA ARG A 190 -30.65 -34.00 -9.24
C ARG A 190 -30.90 -32.99 -10.38
N PRO A 191 -32.12 -32.46 -10.54
CA PRO A 191 -32.39 -31.38 -11.49
C PRO A 191 -31.42 -30.21 -11.27
N GLY A 192 -30.69 -29.80 -12.30
CA GLY A 192 -29.65 -28.78 -12.20
C GLY A 192 -28.86 -28.59 -13.49
N LYS A 193 -27.91 -27.65 -13.47
CA LYS A 193 -26.99 -27.36 -14.58
C LYS A 193 -25.59 -27.90 -14.26
N TYR A 194 -25.06 -28.73 -15.14
CA TYR A 194 -23.79 -29.43 -14.98
C TYR A 194 -22.78 -29.02 -16.06
N ASP A 195 -21.49 -29.09 -15.75
CA ASP A 195 -20.42 -29.14 -16.74
C ASP A 195 -20.05 -30.61 -16.96
N VAL A 196 -20.37 -31.13 -18.14
CA VAL A 196 -20.15 -32.53 -18.51
C VAL A 196 -18.86 -32.63 -19.33
N SER A 197 -18.02 -33.61 -19.02
CA SER A 197 -16.77 -33.91 -19.73
C SER A 197 -16.65 -35.38 -20.06
N LEU A 198 -16.07 -35.66 -21.23
CA LEU A 198 -15.72 -37.00 -21.67
C LEU A 198 -14.23 -37.26 -21.42
N HIS A 199 -13.95 -38.43 -20.85
CA HIS A 199 -12.63 -38.94 -20.54
C HIS A 199 -12.48 -40.35 -21.11
N ILE A 200 -11.25 -40.74 -21.40
CA ILE A 200 -10.93 -42.09 -21.86
C ILE A 200 -9.76 -42.66 -21.08
N LYS A 201 -9.69 -43.98 -21.00
CA LYS A 201 -8.50 -44.72 -20.61
C LYS A 201 -8.38 -45.96 -21.47
N SER A 202 -7.15 -46.39 -21.75
CA SER A 202 -6.93 -47.71 -22.36
C SER A 202 -7.33 -48.80 -21.37
N SER A 203 -7.86 -49.93 -21.85
CA SER A 203 -8.25 -51.07 -21.00
C SER A 203 -7.13 -51.58 -20.09
N ASN A 204 -5.86 -51.38 -20.48
CA ASN A 204 -4.67 -51.78 -19.71
C ASN A 204 -4.12 -50.67 -18.80
N SER A 205 -4.78 -49.51 -18.71
CA SER A 205 -4.37 -48.38 -17.88
C SER A 205 -5.34 -48.12 -16.73
N ASN A 206 -4.80 -47.82 -15.56
CA ASN A 206 -5.57 -47.40 -14.40
C ASN A 206 -5.80 -45.88 -14.32
N SER A 207 -5.23 -45.10 -15.24
CA SER A 207 -5.33 -43.64 -15.23
C SER A 207 -6.22 -43.10 -16.35
N TRP A 208 -7.16 -42.23 -15.99
CA TRP A 208 -8.02 -41.49 -16.93
C TRP A 208 -7.27 -40.35 -17.61
N SER A 209 -7.64 -40.05 -18.85
CA SER A 209 -7.16 -38.86 -19.57
C SER A 209 -7.69 -37.57 -18.94
N SER A 210 -7.04 -36.44 -19.26
CA SER A 210 -7.69 -35.13 -19.16
C SER A 210 -8.96 -35.07 -20.03
N LYS A 211 -9.82 -34.07 -19.78
CA LYS A 211 -11.02 -33.80 -20.58
C LYS A 211 -10.66 -33.72 -22.08
N LEU A 212 -11.37 -34.48 -22.91
CA LEU A 212 -11.27 -34.42 -24.35
C LEU A 212 -11.81 -33.08 -24.89
N LYS A 213 -11.20 -32.55 -25.94
CA LYS A 213 -11.46 -31.18 -26.43
C LYS A 213 -12.38 -31.16 -27.64
N SER A 214 -12.23 -32.11 -28.56
CA SER A 214 -12.98 -32.18 -29.83
C SER A 214 -14.28 -32.97 -29.67
N VAL A 215 -15.06 -32.61 -28.64
CA VAL A 215 -16.28 -33.30 -28.25
C VAL A 215 -17.48 -32.35 -28.41
N THR A 216 -18.56 -32.85 -29.00
CA THR A 216 -19.81 -32.11 -29.26
C THR A 216 -21.04 -32.89 -28.77
N GLY A 217 -22.20 -32.25 -28.68
CA GLY A 217 -23.45 -32.85 -28.18
C GLY A 217 -23.82 -32.41 -26.77
N ASP A 218 -24.39 -33.31 -25.97
CA ASP A 218 -24.75 -33.13 -24.55
C ASP A 218 -23.50 -33.12 -23.63
N VAL A 219 -22.53 -32.28 -23.96
CA VAL A 219 -21.24 -32.12 -23.26
C VAL A 219 -20.98 -30.63 -23.02
N GLY A 220 -20.09 -30.29 -22.09
CA GLY A 220 -19.77 -28.90 -21.76
C GLY A 220 -20.73 -28.29 -20.74
N GLN A 221 -20.81 -26.96 -20.71
CA GLN A 221 -21.51 -26.24 -19.64
C GLN A 221 -23.04 -26.25 -19.80
N ASN A 222 -23.73 -26.21 -18.66
CA ASN A 222 -25.19 -26.03 -18.53
C ASN A 222 -26.04 -27.23 -18.97
N GLN A 223 -25.47 -28.44 -18.95
CA GLN A 223 -26.21 -29.67 -19.27
C GLN A 223 -27.21 -30.03 -18.17
N THR A 224 -28.34 -30.62 -18.56
CA THR A 224 -29.39 -31.10 -17.66
C THR A 224 -29.39 -32.63 -17.56
N THR A 225 -29.93 -33.15 -16.46
CA THR A 225 -30.16 -34.59 -16.27
C THR A 225 -31.25 -35.11 -17.20
N GLY A 226 -31.20 -36.40 -17.53
CA GLY A 226 -32.18 -37.04 -18.39
C GLY A 226 -31.61 -38.25 -19.15
N PRO A 227 -32.49 -39.08 -19.73
CA PRO A 227 -32.09 -40.26 -20.47
C PRO A 227 -31.60 -39.93 -21.89
N ASN A 228 -30.86 -40.87 -22.49
CA ASN A 228 -30.45 -40.89 -23.90
C ASN A 228 -29.71 -39.63 -24.39
N LYS A 229 -28.89 -39.04 -23.51
CA LYS A 229 -27.98 -37.94 -23.85
C LYS A 229 -26.89 -38.43 -24.81
N LYS A 230 -26.50 -37.60 -25.77
CA LYS A 230 -25.59 -37.98 -26.86
C LYS A 230 -24.34 -37.12 -26.92
N ILE A 231 -23.19 -37.78 -26.94
CA ILE A 231 -21.87 -37.16 -27.10
C ILE A 231 -21.25 -37.70 -28.39
N VAL A 232 -20.65 -36.80 -29.18
CA VAL A 232 -19.87 -37.15 -30.37
C VAL A 232 -18.45 -36.65 -30.18
N TRP A 233 -17.49 -37.55 -30.22
CA TRP A 233 -16.07 -37.23 -30.18
C TRP A 233 -15.43 -37.39 -31.55
N ASP A 234 -14.82 -36.32 -32.05
CA ASP A 234 -14.04 -36.27 -33.28
C ASP A 234 -12.59 -36.65 -32.97
N VAL A 235 -12.24 -37.90 -33.28
CA VAL A 235 -11.03 -38.54 -32.79
C VAL A 235 -9.77 -37.87 -33.35
N LEU A 236 -9.72 -37.63 -34.66
CA LEU A 236 -8.54 -37.10 -35.35
C LEU A 236 -8.19 -35.67 -34.95
N LYS A 237 -9.15 -34.90 -34.43
CA LYS A 237 -8.87 -33.54 -33.94
C LYS A 237 -8.21 -33.53 -32.57
N ASP A 238 -8.37 -34.60 -31.79
CA ASP A 238 -7.78 -34.72 -30.46
C ASP A 238 -6.56 -35.65 -30.42
N ARG A 239 -6.45 -36.64 -31.32
CA ARG A 239 -5.40 -37.66 -31.34
C ARG A 239 -5.09 -38.14 -32.75
N ASP A 240 -3.82 -38.46 -33.01
CA ASP A 240 -3.36 -38.94 -34.32
C ASP A 240 -3.83 -40.36 -34.66
N GLU A 241 -4.02 -41.24 -33.67
CA GLU A 241 -4.60 -42.58 -33.84
C GLU A 241 -5.44 -43.01 -32.61
N PHE A 242 -6.46 -43.85 -32.84
CA PHE A 242 -7.29 -44.49 -31.79
C PHE A 242 -7.39 -46.00 -32.06
N LYS A 243 -6.41 -46.75 -31.55
CA LYS A 243 -6.26 -48.21 -31.70
C LYS A 243 -6.31 -48.90 -30.33
N GLY A 244 -6.84 -50.13 -30.28
CA GLY A 244 -6.97 -50.95 -29.07
C GLY A 244 -8.28 -50.77 -28.32
N ASP A 245 -8.43 -51.47 -27.19
CA ASP A 245 -9.64 -51.39 -26.35
C ASP A 245 -9.59 -50.15 -25.42
N TRP A 246 -10.67 -49.38 -25.44
CA TRP A 246 -10.81 -48.14 -24.67
C TRP A 246 -12.05 -48.16 -23.78
N VAL A 247 -11.89 -47.62 -22.58
CA VAL A 247 -12.98 -47.38 -21.63
C VAL A 247 -13.28 -45.90 -21.60
N PHE A 248 -14.56 -45.56 -21.73
CA PHE A 248 -15.06 -44.19 -21.70
C PHE A 248 -15.65 -43.86 -20.33
N GLY A 249 -15.41 -42.64 -19.87
CA GLY A 249 -15.90 -42.12 -18.61
C GLY A 249 -16.51 -40.74 -18.82
N ILE A 250 -17.71 -40.53 -18.30
CA ILE A 250 -18.38 -39.23 -18.32
C ILE A 250 -18.34 -38.67 -16.91
N GLU A 251 -17.73 -37.50 -16.77
CA GLU A 251 -17.70 -36.75 -15.52
C GLU A 251 -18.70 -35.60 -15.62
N ALA A 252 -19.59 -35.47 -14.64
CA ALA A 252 -20.56 -34.38 -14.59
C ALA A 252 -20.39 -33.59 -13.29
N ASN A 253 -19.82 -32.39 -13.41
CA ASN A 253 -19.54 -31.52 -12.28
C ASN A 253 -20.67 -30.49 -12.11
N VAL A 254 -21.19 -30.36 -10.88
CA VAL A 254 -22.15 -29.32 -10.55
C VAL A 254 -21.48 -27.96 -10.73
N LYS A 255 -22.01 -27.11 -11.60
CA LYS A 255 -21.56 -25.72 -11.68
C LYS A 255 -21.96 -25.06 -10.36
N SER A 256 -21.01 -24.51 -9.60
CA SER A 256 -21.27 -23.88 -8.31
C SER A 256 -22.30 -22.76 -8.47
N LEU A 257 -23.57 -23.07 -8.24
CA LEU A 257 -24.60 -22.08 -8.06
C LEU A 257 -24.32 -21.48 -6.69
N ASN A 258 -23.84 -20.24 -6.70
CA ASN A 258 -23.80 -19.39 -5.53
C ASN A 258 -25.23 -18.94 -5.30
N ASP A 259 -26.01 -19.72 -4.55
CA ASP A 259 -27.38 -19.33 -4.23
C ASP A 259 -27.32 -18.08 -3.36
N THR A 260 -27.88 -17.00 -3.89
CA THR A 260 -28.14 -15.80 -3.09
C THR A 260 -29.41 -16.05 -2.31
N LEU A 261 -29.29 -16.16 -1.00
CA LEU A 261 -30.37 -16.48 -0.09
C LEU A 261 -30.69 -15.26 0.77
N GLU A 262 -31.97 -15.01 1.00
CA GLU A 262 -32.44 -13.98 1.92
C GLU A 262 -33.13 -14.63 3.11
N PHE A 263 -32.74 -14.23 4.32
CA PHE A 263 -33.29 -14.76 5.56
C PHE A 263 -33.82 -13.61 6.41
N LYS A 264 -35.01 -13.81 6.99
CA LYS A 264 -35.48 -12.98 8.11
C LYS A 264 -35.01 -13.63 9.42
N ILE A 265 -34.21 -12.90 10.19
CA ILE A 265 -33.67 -13.35 11.48
C ILE A 265 -34.33 -12.54 12.59
N LYS A 266 -34.85 -13.22 13.60
CA LYS A 266 -35.28 -12.57 14.84
C LYS A 266 -34.08 -12.43 15.79
N ARG A 267 -33.78 -11.20 16.23
CA ARG A 267 -32.75 -10.96 17.26
C ARG A 267 -33.22 -11.58 18.57
N LYS A 268 -32.42 -12.49 19.13
CA LYS A 268 -32.78 -13.27 20.33
C LYS A 268 -31.62 -13.30 21.30
N ASN A 269 -31.94 -13.37 22.59
CA ASN A 269 -30.98 -13.67 23.64
C ASN A 269 -30.49 -15.11 23.48
N ILE A 270 -29.21 -15.33 23.77
CA ILE A 270 -28.56 -16.63 23.64
C ILE A 270 -28.33 -17.18 25.05
N PRO A 271 -28.72 -18.44 25.34
CA PRO A 271 -28.50 -18.99 26.68
C PRO A 271 -27.01 -18.97 27.08
N ASN A 272 -26.71 -18.47 28.27
CA ASN A 272 -25.36 -18.32 28.85
C ASN A 272 -24.45 -17.31 28.14
N PHE A 273 -24.98 -16.55 27.17
CA PHE A 273 -24.22 -15.58 26.41
C PHE A 273 -24.96 -14.26 26.30
N SER A 274 -24.28 -13.19 26.68
CA SER A 274 -24.78 -11.83 26.56
C SER A 274 -23.94 -11.02 25.59
N VAL A 275 -24.56 -10.02 24.98
CA VAL A 275 -23.90 -9.14 24.01
C VAL A 275 -22.99 -8.17 24.76
N ILE A 276 -21.76 -8.00 24.29
CA ILE A 276 -20.87 -6.95 24.81
C ILE A 276 -21.49 -5.56 24.58
N PRO A 277 -21.52 -4.68 25.60
CA PRO A 277 -21.96 -3.31 25.41
C PRO A 277 -21.04 -2.64 24.40
N ILE A 278 -21.59 -2.27 23.25
CA ILE A 278 -20.89 -1.40 22.30
C ILE A 278 -21.19 0.03 22.75
N PRO A 279 -20.17 0.89 22.88
CA PRO A 279 -20.29 2.23 23.47
C PRO A 279 -21.32 3.16 22.81
N ASN A 280 -21.91 2.79 21.68
CA ASN A 280 -22.97 3.54 21.02
C ASN A 280 -24.25 3.66 21.87
N SER A 281 -24.32 3.08 23.07
CA SER A 281 -25.52 3.09 23.91
C SER A 281 -25.34 3.36 25.41
N PHE A 282 -24.19 3.82 25.93
CA PHE A 282 -24.08 4.05 27.38
C PHE A 282 -23.24 5.28 27.79
N ASP A 283 -23.89 6.18 28.54
CA ASP A 283 -23.39 7.16 29.51
C ASP A 283 -22.34 8.20 29.08
N HIS A 284 -22.34 9.37 29.73
CA HIS A 284 -21.53 10.55 29.37
C HIS A 284 -20.01 10.40 29.64
N ASN A 285 -19.54 9.27 30.18
CA ASN A 285 -18.15 9.10 30.62
C ASN A 285 -17.38 8.06 29.78
N TYR A 286 -17.01 8.45 28.55
CA TYR A 286 -16.29 7.58 27.59
C TYR A 286 -14.90 7.14 28.05
N ILE A 287 -14.23 7.92 28.89
CA ILE A 287 -12.91 7.54 29.45
C ILE A 287 -13.08 6.35 30.39
N LYS A 288 -14.06 6.41 31.29
CA LYS A 288 -14.41 5.27 32.15
C LYS A 288 -14.79 4.04 31.33
N ASN A 289 -15.59 4.21 30.28
CA ASN A 289 -15.96 3.11 29.38
C ASN A 289 -14.73 2.52 28.66
N TYR A 290 -13.76 3.36 28.29
CA TYR A 290 -12.50 2.94 27.71
C TYR A 290 -11.68 2.08 28.67
N GLU A 291 -11.54 2.52 29.93
CA GLU A 291 -10.84 1.78 30.98
C GLU A 291 -11.50 0.44 31.30
N GLN A 292 -12.83 0.43 31.46
CA GLN A 292 -13.60 -0.80 31.66
C GLN A 292 -13.43 -1.79 30.50
N GLY A 293 -13.42 -1.29 29.26
CA GLY A 293 -13.15 -2.12 28.09
C GLY A 293 -11.75 -2.73 28.12
N LEU A 294 -10.72 -1.96 28.50
CA LEU A 294 -9.36 -2.47 28.67
C LEU A 294 -9.27 -3.58 29.72
N GLU A 295 -9.96 -3.44 30.85
CA GLU A 295 -10.01 -4.46 31.89
C GLU A 295 -10.69 -5.75 31.42
N ILE A 296 -11.82 -5.62 30.72
CA ILE A 296 -12.48 -6.75 30.06
C ILE A 296 -11.48 -7.48 29.16
N PHE A 297 -10.85 -6.78 28.22
CA PHE A 297 -9.97 -7.40 27.25
C PHE A 297 -8.78 -8.10 27.90
N ASN A 298 -8.20 -7.51 28.94
CA ASN A 298 -7.10 -8.12 29.68
C ASN A 298 -7.50 -9.46 30.34
N LEU A 299 -8.76 -9.63 30.76
CA LEU A 299 -9.22 -10.83 31.45
C LEU A 299 -9.58 -11.99 30.52
N ILE A 300 -9.98 -11.70 29.29
CA ILE A 300 -10.68 -12.69 28.45
C ILE A 300 -10.00 -12.95 27.11
N TYR A 301 -9.00 -12.15 26.75
CA TYR A 301 -8.25 -12.40 25.53
C TYR A 301 -7.35 -13.62 25.69
N PRO A 302 -7.39 -14.60 24.76
CA PRO A 302 -6.59 -15.83 24.89
C PRO A 302 -5.08 -15.58 24.86
N ASP A 303 -4.66 -14.54 24.15
CA ASP A 303 -3.26 -14.10 24.07
C ASP A 303 -3.02 -12.92 25.02
N SER A 304 -1.78 -12.74 25.50
CA SER A 304 -1.42 -11.52 26.23
C SER A 304 -1.48 -10.31 25.29
N ILE A 305 -2.46 -9.41 25.46
CA ILE A 305 -2.49 -8.12 24.76
C ILE A 305 -1.84 -7.04 25.64
N SER A 306 -0.95 -6.25 25.06
CA SER A 306 -0.46 -5.04 25.73
C SER A 306 -1.53 -3.95 25.78
N LYS A 307 -1.80 -3.40 26.97
CA LYS A 307 -2.65 -2.20 27.13
C LYS A 307 -2.17 -1.04 26.26
N SER A 308 -0.84 -0.88 26.10
CA SER A 308 -0.25 0.16 25.24
C SER A 308 -0.73 0.02 23.80
N ASP A 309 -0.74 -1.21 23.27
CA ASP A 309 -1.11 -1.46 21.89
C ASP A 309 -2.59 -1.13 21.69
N ILE A 310 -3.47 -1.60 22.58
CA ILE A 310 -4.91 -1.29 22.51
C ILE A 310 -5.15 0.23 22.54
N THR A 311 -4.42 0.95 23.39
CA THR A 311 -4.42 2.42 23.45
C THR A 311 -3.96 3.07 22.16
N GLU A 312 -2.84 2.65 21.60
CA GLU A 312 -2.37 3.18 20.33
C GLU A 312 -3.38 2.95 19.20
N TYR A 313 -3.98 1.77 19.11
CA TYR A 313 -4.98 1.47 18.09
C TYR A 313 -6.26 2.28 18.27
N GLY A 314 -6.76 2.44 19.50
CA GLY A 314 -7.88 3.32 19.80
C GLY A 314 -7.61 4.75 19.33
N ILE A 315 -6.43 5.29 19.69
CA ILE A 315 -6.00 6.63 19.29
C ILE A 315 -5.91 6.76 17.76
N ARG A 316 -5.31 5.77 17.07
CA ARG A 316 -5.15 5.77 15.61
C ARG A 316 -6.52 5.80 14.92
N PHE A 317 -7.46 4.98 15.36
CA PHE A 317 -8.81 4.95 14.82
C PHE A 317 -9.53 6.28 15.06
N MET A 318 -9.46 6.82 16.28
CA MET A 318 -10.03 8.12 16.62
C MET A 318 -9.55 9.23 15.68
N LEU A 319 -8.23 9.32 15.45
CA LEU A 319 -7.65 10.31 14.54
C LEU A 319 -8.04 10.06 13.08
N GLU A 320 -8.14 8.80 12.65
CA GLU A 320 -8.57 8.43 11.30
C GLU A 320 -10.01 8.84 10.99
N GLN A 321 -10.88 8.94 12.01
CA GLN A 321 -12.25 9.43 11.84
C GLN A 321 -12.33 10.96 11.69
N LEU A 322 -11.31 11.70 12.12
CA LEU A 322 -11.22 13.13 11.87
C LEU A 322 -10.86 13.37 10.40
N ASP A 323 -9.71 12.85 9.98
CA ASP A 323 -9.19 12.99 8.63
C ASP A 323 -8.19 11.86 8.28
N PRO A 324 -7.91 11.61 6.98
CA PRO A 324 -7.07 10.49 6.55
C PRO A 324 -5.56 10.66 6.79
N HIS A 325 -5.13 11.82 7.28
CA HIS A 325 -3.74 12.22 7.46
C HIS A 325 -3.36 12.39 8.92
N SER A 326 -4.28 12.82 9.81
CA SER A 326 -4.04 12.91 11.25
C SER A 326 -3.65 11.53 11.79
N THR A 327 -2.53 11.44 12.48
CA THR A 327 -1.94 10.14 12.82
C THR A 327 -1.16 10.16 14.11
N TYR A 328 -1.12 8.99 14.74
CA TYR A 328 -0.29 8.68 15.89
C TYR A 328 0.99 7.96 15.44
N ILE A 329 2.12 8.33 16.03
CA ILE A 329 3.45 7.84 15.70
C ILE A 329 4.07 7.29 16.98
N SER A 330 4.23 5.97 17.02
CA SER A 330 4.89 5.27 18.12
C SER A 330 6.37 5.65 18.21
N LEU A 331 7.03 5.38 19.34
CA LEU A 331 8.48 5.58 19.49
C LEU A 331 9.27 4.79 18.44
N LYS A 332 8.83 3.57 18.13
CA LYS A 332 9.46 2.69 17.14
C LYS A 332 9.39 3.29 15.73
N ASP A 333 8.27 3.92 15.38
CA ASP A 333 8.07 4.47 14.04
C ASP A 333 8.64 5.88 13.87
N LEU A 334 8.90 6.59 14.98
CA LEU A 334 9.24 8.02 14.98
C LEU A 334 10.52 8.32 14.20
N HIS A 335 11.55 7.47 14.36
CA HIS A 335 12.81 7.62 13.63
C HIS A 335 12.59 7.47 12.13
N ASP A 336 11.95 6.37 11.71
CA ASP A 336 11.75 6.05 10.30
C ASP A 336 10.83 7.05 9.59
N MET A 337 9.82 7.58 10.29
CA MET A 337 8.93 8.60 9.75
C MET A 337 9.56 9.99 9.64
N ASN A 338 10.60 10.28 10.42
CA ASN A 338 11.26 11.59 10.43
C ASN A 338 12.58 11.60 9.63
N ALA A 339 13.27 10.47 9.49
CA ALA A 339 14.55 10.39 8.82
C ALA A 339 14.52 10.93 7.37
N PRO A 340 13.55 10.57 6.50
CA PRO A 340 13.46 11.14 5.16
C PRO A 340 13.27 12.65 5.14
N LEU A 341 12.52 13.21 6.10
CA LEU A 341 12.29 14.65 6.23
C LEU A 341 13.55 15.37 6.73
N LYS A 342 14.23 14.80 7.73
CA LYS A 342 15.51 15.32 8.23
C LYS A 342 16.64 15.20 7.19
N GLY A 343 16.48 14.38 6.15
CA GLY A 343 17.52 14.12 5.15
C GLY A 343 18.68 13.29 5.69
N SER A 344 18.45 12.55 6.78
CA SER A 344 19.48 11.71 7.39
C SER A 344 18.90 10.73 8.41
N PHE A 345 19.60 9.63 8.62
CA PHE A 345 19.40 8.71 9.74
C PHE A 345 20.74 8.37 10.40
N THR A 346 20.72 7.66 11.53
CA THR A 346 21.96 7.19 12.18
C THR A 346 22.10 5.67 12.01
N GLY A 347 23.26 5.20 11.53
CA GLY A 347 23.50 3.78 11.31
C GLY A 347 24.89 3.48 10.75
N VAL A 348 25.04 2.30 10.16
CA VAL A 348 26.34 1.83 9.63
C VAL A 348 26.68 2.35 8.23
N GLY A 349 25.70 2.84 7.49
CA GLY A 349 25.93 3.43 6.16
C GLY A 349 26.13 2.42 5.03
N ILE A 350 25.21 1.46 4.88
CA ILE A 350 25.19 0.53 3.74
C ILE A 350 23.85 0.56 3.02
N ARG A 351 23.90 0.35 1.71
CA ARG A 351 22.78 -0.14 0.91
C ARG A 351 22.89 -1.66 0.87
N PHE A 352 21.81 -2.35 1.24
CA PHE A 352 21.78 -3.81 1.23
C PHE A 352 20.53 -4.32 0.52
N GLN A 353 20.60 -5.57 0.11
CA GLN A 353 19.47 -6.34 -0.41
C GLN A 353 19.51 -7.73 0.21
N ILE A 354 18.35 -8.27 0.57
CA ILE A 354 18.25 -9.66 1.01
C ILE A 354 18.14 -10.51 -0.25
N PHE A 355 19.14 -11.37 -0.47
CA PHE A 355 19.25 -12.24 -1.62
C PHE A 355 19.47 -13.67 -1.15
N LYS A 356 18.55 -14.58 -1.50
CA LYS A 356 18.55 -15.99 -1.04
C LYS A 356 18.79 -16.10 0.47
N ASP A 357 17.94 -15.43 1.25
CA ASP A 357 17.98 -15.34 2.72
C ASP A 357 19.29 -14.83 3.33
N THR A 358 20.11 -14.12 2.55
CA THR A 358 21.36 -13.53 3.02
C THR A 358 21.38 -12.03 2.76
N VAL A 359 21.82 -11.26 3.74
CA VAL A 359 21.96 -9.80 3.60
C VAL A 359 23.20 -9.50 2.76
N LEU A 360 23.00 -9.08 1.51
CA LEU A 360 24.05 -8.74 0.57
C LEU A 360 24.26 -7.22 0.55
N VAL A 361 25.51 -6.79 0.74
CA VAL A 361 25.91 -5.39 0.63
C VAL A 361 25.93 -5.02 -0.86
N VAL A 362 25.04 -4.11 -1.24
CA VAL A 362 24.99 -3.53 -2.59
C VAL A 362 26.07 -2.47 -2.72
N GLN A 363 26.20 -1.62 -1.70
CA GLN A 363 27.13 -0.50 -1.69
C GLN A 363 27.39 -0.02 -0.26
N ALA A 364 28.65 0.28 0.08
CA ALA A 364 28.96 1.11 1.25
C ALA A 364 28.82 2.58 0.88
N ILE A 365 28.16 3.37 1.72
CA ILE A 365 27.91 4.78 1.41
C ILE A 365 29.25 5.54 1.43
N PRO A 366 29.63 6.27 0.36
CA PRO A 366 30.89 7.00 0.30
C PRO A 366 31.06 7.98 1.45
N GLY A 367 32.23 7.97 2.08
CA GLY A 367 32.57 8.70 3.30
C GLY A 367 31.88 8.17 4.58
N GLY A 368 31.06 7.13 4.47
CA GLY A 368 30.26 6.57 5.55
C GLY A 368 31.03 5.59 6.45
N PRO A 369 30.45 5.18 7.60
CA PRO A 369 31.13 4.33 8.58
C PRO A 369 31.59 2.97 8.04
N SER A 370 30.76 2.33 7.22
CA SER A 370 31.08 1.01 6.66
C SER A 370 32.22 1.07 5.64
N GLU A 371 32.30 2.12 4.82
CA GLU A 371 33.41 2.30 3.89
C GLU A 371 34.73 2.52 4.64
N LYS A 372 34.72 3.33 5.71
CA LYS A 372 35.90 3.62 6.54
C LYS A 372 36.53 2.36 7.14
N VAL A 373 35.73 1.33 7.44
CA VAL A 373 36.24 0.07 7.98
C VAL A 373 36.54 -0.97 6.91
N GLY A 374 36.33 -0.66 5.63
CA GLY A 374 36.68 -1.55 4.50
C GLY A 374 35.59 -2.55 4.11
N LEU A 375 34.33 -2.31 4.47
CA LEU A 375 33.19 -3.08 3.97
C LEU A 375 32.85 -2.64 2.53
N ILE A 376 32.66 -3.60 1.62
CA ILE A 376 32.55 -3.32 0.17
C ILE A 376 31.31 -3.97 -0.45
N ALA A 377 31.00 -3.55 -1.68
CA ALA A 377 29.96 -4.17 -2.49
C ALA A 377 30.27 -5.67 -2.70
N GLY A 378 29.25 -6.52 -2.56
CA GLY A 378 29.36 -7.97 -2.69
C GLY A 378 29.58 -8.73 -1.38
N ASP A 379 29.87 -8.04 -0.27
CA ASP A 379 29.96 -8.67 1.05
C ASP A 379 28.61 -9.25 1.50
N LYS A 380 28.64 -10.48 2.03
CA LYS A 380 27.45 -11.15 2.59
C LYS A 380 27.48 -11.08 4.10
N ILE A 381 26.58 -10.34 4.72
CA ILE A 381 26.47 -10.26 6.18
C ILE A 381 25.88 -11.57 6.70
N VAL A 382 26.68 -12.29 7.48
CA VAL A 382 26.30 -13.58 8.10
C VAL A 382 25.90 -13.37 9.56
N LYS A 383 26.60 -12.48 10.26
CA LYS A 383 26.33 -12.15 11.67
C LYS A 383 26.20 -10.65 11.89
N ILE A 384 25.30 -10.26 12.78
CA ILE A 384 25.24 -8.90 13.34
C ILE A 384 25.27 -9.05 14.86
N GLN A 385 26.23 -8.42 15.51
CA GLN A 385 26.64 -8.72 16.88
C GLN A 385 26.91 -10.23 17.03
N ASN A 386 26.23 -10.89 17.96
CA ASN A 386 26.36 -12.32 18.25
C ASN A 386 25.28 -13.16 17.53
N GLU A 387 24.40 -12.54 16.74
CA GLU A 387 23.28 -13.21 16.09
C GLU A 387 23.60 -13.56 14.65
N ILE A 388 23.31 -14.81 14.26
CA ILE A 388 23.33 -15.23 12.86
C ILE A 388 22.09 -14.66 12.17
N VAL A 389 22.30 -13.92 11.08
CA VAL A 389 21.22 -13.30 10.30
C VAL A 389 21.06 -13.93 8.91
N ALA A 390 22.04 -14.67 8.43
CA ALA A 390 21.92 -15.41 7.18
C ALA A 390 21.12 -16.71 7.38
N GLY A 391 20.23 -17.02 6.44
CA GLY A 391 19.43 -18.26 6.45
C GLY A 391 18.28 -18.28 7.46
N THR A 392 18.02 -17.18 8.17
CA THR A 392 16.97 -17.10 9.20
C THR A 392 15.62 -16.57 8.66
N GLY A 393 15.54 -16.27 7.37
CA GLY A 393 14.38 -15.58 6.78
C GLY A 393 14.24 -14.14 7.27
N ILE A 394 15.34 -13.51 7.71
CA ILE A 394 15.34 -12.14 8.21
C ILE A 394 14.72 -11.18 7.18
N LYS A 395 13.90 -10.25 7.67
CA LYS A 395 13.27 -9.21 6.84
C LYS A 395 14.07 -7.92 6.91
N ASN A 396 13.85 -7.03 5.94
CA ASN A 396 14.50 -5.71 5.90
C ASN A 396 14.38 -4.93 7.22
N SER A 397 13.24 -5.00 7.91
CA SER A 397 13.06 -4.38 9.23
C SER A 397 14.00 -4.98 10.27
N GLY A 398 14.11 -6.31 10.34
CA GLY A 398 15.01 -6.98 11.28
C GLY A 398 16.48 -6.65 11.06
N VAL A 399 16.89 -6.43 9.81
CA VAL A 399 18.25 -5.95 9.49
C VAL A 399 18.44 -4.51 9.94
N ARG A 400 17.48 -3.62 9.65
CA ARG A 400 17.52 -2.21 10.04
C ARG A 400 17.56 -2.05 11.56
N ASP A 401 16.70 -2.74 12.29
CA ASP A 401 16.64 -2.67 13.76
C ASP A 401 17.99 -3.02 14.42
N ARG A 402 18.81 -3.86 13.78
CA ARG A 402 20.14 -4.25 14.29
C ARG A 402 21.26 -3.29 13.87
N LEU A 403 21.17 -2.73 12.67
CA LEU A 403 22.22 -1.86 12.11
C LEU A 403 22.02 -0.37 12.48
N LEU A 404 20.79 0.05 12.75
CA LEU A 404 20.47 1.37 13.29
C LEU A 404 20.79 1.43 14.78
N GLY A 405 20.90 2.64 15.31
CA GLY A 405 21.20 2.91 16.71
C GLY A 405 21.77 4.30 16.91
N ASP A 406 22.02 4.65 18.16
CA ASP A 406 22.48 5.99 18.52
C ASP A 406 23.89 6.28 17.99
N LYS A 407 24.15 7.55 17.71
CA LYS A 407 25.42 8.00 17.15
C LYS A 407 26.57 7.68 18.11
N GLY A 408 27.66 7.15 17.59
CA GLY A 408 28.85 6.78 18.37
C GLY A 408 28.77 5.38 19.00
N THR A 409 27.60 4.74 19.01
CA THR A 409 27.51 3.33 19.42
C THR A 409 28.14 2.43 18.35
N LYS A 410 28.61 1.25 18.77
CA LYS A 410 29.28 0.29 17.88
C LYS A 410 28.39 -0.91 17.56
N VAL A 411 28.63 -1.51 16.41
CA VAL A 411 28.03 -2.79 16.01
C VAL A 411 29.07 -3.65 15.31
N LYS A 412 29.17 -4.91 15.73
CA LYS A 412 30.01 -5.90 15.06
C LYS A 412 29.24 -6.57 13.94
N VAL A 413 29.86 -6.73 12.77
CA VAL A 413 29.25 -7.37 11.61
C VAL A 413 30.23 -8.38 11.04
N GLY A 414 29.85 -9.66 11.03
CA GLY A 414 30.64 -10.73 10.45
C GLY A 414 30.19 -11.00 9.02
N VAL A 415 31.10 -10.83 8.05
CA VAL A 415 30.78 -10.96 6.62
C VAL A 415 31.56 -12.06 5.92
N LYS A 416 30.95 -12.65 4.91
CA LYS A 416 31.60 -13.54 3.95
C LYS A 416 31.88 -12.78 2.65
N ARG A 417 33.16 -12.64 2.31
CA ARG A 417 33.63 -11.97 1.08
C ARG A 417 34.08 -12.97 0.04
N GLY A 418 33.48 -12.93 -1.15
CA GLY A 418 33.84 -13.82 -2.26
C GLY A 418 33.74 -15.30 -1.89
N LYS A 419 34.84 -16.04 -2.10
CA LYS A 419 34.97 -17.48 -1.77
C LYS A 419 35.69 -17.75 -0.46
N SER A 420 36.04 -16.73 0.34
CA SER A 420 36.70 -16.93 1.64
C SER A 420 35.91 -17.86 2.53
N GLU A 421 36.58 -18.84 3.15
CA GLU A 421 35.96 -19.74 4.13
C GLU A 421 35.71 -19.04 5.47
N ASN A 422 36.62 -18.15 5.86
CA ASN A 422 36.54 -17.40 7.11
C ASN A 422 35.64 -16.17 6.98
N LEU A 423 34.94 -15.86 8.07
CA LEU A 423 34.25 -14.58 8.24
C LEU A 423 35.27 -13.47 8.50
N ILE A 424 35.00 -12.29 7.94
CA ILE A 424 35.72 -11.06 8.23
C ILE A 424 34.83 -10.26 9.17
N ASP A 425 35.32 -9.96 10.36
CA ASP A 425 34.59 -9.17 11.35
C ASP A 425 34.92 -7.68 11.22
N PHE A 426 33.89 -6.86 11.12
CA PHE A 426 33.99 -5.41 11.11
C PHE A 426 33.33 -4.84 12.36
N GLU A 427 34.03 -3.99 13.10
CA GLU A 427 33.45 -3.17 14.16
C GLU A 427 33.12 -1.78 13.60
N ILE A 428 31.84 -1.50 13.41
CA ILE A 428 31.37 -0.28 12.77
C ILE A 428 30.83 0.67 13.84
N THR A 429 31.37 1.90 13.87
CA THR A 429 30.83 2.97 14.74
C THR A 429 29.70 3.69 13.99
N ARG A 430 28.49 3.67 14.55
CA ARG A 430 27.32 4.29 13.92
C ARG A 430 27.49 5.80 13.82
N ASP A 431 27.19 6.36 12.65
CA ASP A 431 27.24 7.79 12.38
C ASP A 431 26.03 8.23 11.55
N LYS A 432 25.90 9.55 11.37
CA LYS A 432 24.86 10.17 10.56
C LYS A 432 25.08 9.85 9.08
N ILE A 433 24.08 9.22 8.48
CA ILE A 433 24.04 8.83 7.08
C ILE A 433 23.09 9.76 6.33
N PRO A 434 23.54 10.43 5.25
CA PRO A 434 22.68 11.30 4.46
C PRO A 434 21.61 10.49 3.71
N ILE A 435 20.38 11.01 3.71
CA ILE A 435 19.31 10.61 2.80
C ILE A 435 19.11 11.77 1.83
N TYR A 436 19.59 11.59 0.60
CA TYR A 436 19.37 12.56 -0.46
C TYR A 436 17.90 12.57 -0.84
N SER A 437 17.36 13.78 -1.02
CA SER A 437 15.98 13.97 -1.45
C SER A 437 15.86 14.09 -2.96
N MET A 438 16.97 14.39 -3.65
CA MET A 438 17.08 14.42 -5.10
C MET A 438 17.68 13.11 -5.62
N ASP A 439 16.92 12.39 -6.45
CA ASP A 439 17.34 11.10 -7.00
C ASP A 439 18.30 11.25 -8.20
N ALA A 440 18.10 12.28 -9.02
CA ALA A 440 18.88 12.52 -10.23
C ALA A 440 18.91 13.99 -10.63
N SER A 441 20.02 14.40 -11.25
CA SER A 441 20.18 15.70 -11.92
C SER A 441 21.14 15.56 -13.11
N TYR A 442 20.70 15.89 -14.32
CA TYR A 442 21.51 15.79 -15.55
C TYR A 442 20.96 16.67 -16.68
N MET A 443 21.77 16.90 -17.72
CA MET A 443 21.34 17.57 -18.95
C MET A 443 20.58 16.57 -19.83
N VAL A 444 19.30 16.83 -20.12
CA VAL A 444 18.49 15.96 -20.99
C VAL A 444 18.76 16.23 -22.47
N ASN A 445 19.20 17.45 -22.80
CA ASN A 445 19.73 17.86 -24.10
C ASN A 445 20.74 18.99 -23.87
N GLU A 446 21.16 19.71 -24.92
CA GLU A 446 22.21 20.74 -24.85
C GLU A 446 21.89 21.92 -23.91
N ASN A 447 20.61 22.30 -23.76
CA ASN A 447 20.22 23.50 -23.02
C ASN A 447 19.17 23.26 -21.91
N THR A 448 18.69 22.03 -21.73
CA THR A 448 17.66 21.70 -20.75
C THR A 448 18.20 20.75 -19.70
N GLY A 449 18.12 21.18 -18.44
CA GLY A 449 18.41 20.36 -17.28
C GLY A 449 17.17 19.62 -16.79
N TYR A 450 17.39 18.49 -16.15
CA TYR A 450 16.37 17.70 -15.48
C TYR A 450 16.75 17.47 -14.02
N ILE A 451 15.78 17.62 -13.12
CA ILE A 451 15.93 17.31 -11.69
C ILE A 451 14.78 16.41 -11.24
N LYS A 452 15.10 15.22 -10.72
CA LYS A 452 14.13 14.34 -10.03
C LYS A 452 14.18 14.60 -8.53
N LEU A 453 13.15 15.25 -7.99
CA LEU A 453 12.99 15.43 -6.55
C LEU A 453 11.98 14.41 -6.00
N ASN A 454 12.41 13.60 -5.05
CA ASN A 454 11.61 12.51 -4.47
C ASN A 454 10.90 12.90 -3.17
N ASN A 455 11.47 13.84 -2.41
CA ASN A 455 10.92 14.31 -1.14
C ASN A 455 11.31 15.77 -0.88
N PHE A 456 10.52 16.49 -0.08
CA PHE A 456 10.86 17.82 0.42
C PHE A 456 11.50 17.70 1.82
N SER A 457 12.79 17.39 1.86
CA SER A 457 13.58 17.27 3.09
C SER A 457 14.15 18.62 3.53
N SER A 458 14.78 18.66 4.71
CA SER A 458 15.53 19.83 5.17
C SER A 458 16.81 20.10 4.34
N THR A 459 17.27 19.13 3.55
CA THR A 459 18.48 19.23 2.72
C THR A 459 18.19 19.57 1.26
N SER A 460 16.93 19.45 0.79
CA SER A 460 16.57 19.57 -0.63
C SER A 460 17.07 20.86 -1.29
N ILE A 461 16.91 22.03 -0.65
CA ILE A 461 17.33 23.31 -1.26
C ILE A 461 18.83 23.35 -1.53
N ARG A 462 19.64 22.80 -0.61
CA ARG A 462 21.09 22.72 -0.80
C ARG A 462 21.45 21.79 -1.95
N GLU A 463 20.79 20.64 -2.02
CA GLU A 463 20.98 19.66 -3.10
C GLU A 463 20.62 20.26 -4.47
N ILE A 464 19.48 20.94 -4.56
CA ILE A 464 18.99 21.59 -5.78
C ILE A 464 19.92 22.73 -6.20
N ARG A 465 20.31 23.63 -5.30
CA ARG A 465 21.25 24.72 -5.66
C ARG A 465 22.58 24.18 -6.20
N LYS A 466 23.11 23.10 -5.59
CA LYS A 466 24.32 22.44 -6.09
C LYS A 466 24.11 21.82 -7.48
N ALA A 467 22.96 21.19 -7.71
CA ALA A 467 22.62 20.64 -9.02
C ALA A 467 22.47 21.74 -10.08
N VAL A 468 21.73 22.81 -9.78
CA VAL A 468 21.52 23.96 -10.68
C VAL A 468 22.85 24.61 -11.04
N PHE A 469 23.76 24.83 -10.08
CA PHE A 469 25.10 25.32 -10.37
C PHE A 469 25.85 24.40 -11.34
N SER A 470 25.81 23.09 -11.10
CA SER A 470 26.46 22.12 -12.00
C SER A 470 25.81 22.04 -13.39
N LEU A 471 24.51 22.26 -13.51
CA LEU A 471 23.78 22.23 -14.77
C LEU A 471 23.99 23.53 -15.56
N ASN A 472 24.01 24.69 -14.88
CA ASN A 472 24.35 25.98 -15.49
C ASN A 472 25.76 25.96 -16.09
N ASN A 473 26.74 25.37 -15.38
CA ASN A 473 28.10 25.20 -15.90
C ASN A 473 28.17 24.28 -17.14
N LYS A 474 27.11 23.51 -17.42
CA LYS A 474 26.97 22.67 -18.61
C LYS A 474 26.06 23.29 -19.69
N GLY A 475 25.68 24.56 -19.54
CA GLY A 475 24.86 25.28 -20.53
C GLY A 475 23.36 25.20 -20.30
N MET A 476 22.89 24.85 -19.10
CA MET A 476 21.44 24.85 -18.80
C MET A 476 20.82 26.26 -18.94
N GLU A 477 19.79 26.34 -19.77
CA GLU A 477 18.90 27.50 -19.92
C GLU A 477 17.48 27.21 -19.43
N ASN A 478 17.04 25.96 -19.54
CA ASN A 478 15.68 25.52 -19.21
C ASN A 478 15.70 24.37 -18.19
N LEU A 479 14.62 24.24 -17.41
CA LEU A 479 14.52 23.21 -16.38
C LEU A 479 13.23 22.40 -16.50
N ILE A 480 13.38 21.08 -16.44
CA ILE A 480 12.29 20.14 -16.16
C ILE A 480 12.45 19.63 -14.72
N LEU A 481 11.49 20.00 -13.84
CA LEU A 481 11.42 19.55 -12.46
C LEU A 481 10.43 18.39 -12.33
N ASP A 482 10.92 17.20 -12.00
CA ASP A 482 10.08 16.00 -11.89
C ASP A 482 9.65 15.72 -10.44
N LEU A 483 8.39 16.04 -10.15
CA LEU A 483 7.69 15.79 -8.88
C LEU A 483 6.75 14.58 -8.97
N GLN A 484 6.83 13.76 -10.02
CA GLN A 484 6.05 12.54 -10.12
C GLN A 484 6.40 11.61 -8.96
N ASN A 485 5.38 11.01 -8.35
CA ASN A 485 5.51 10.14 -7.17
C ASN A 485 6.08 10.81 -5.90
N ASN A 486 6.17 12.14 -5.86
CA ASN A 486 6.64 12.87 -4.68
C ASN A 486 5.47 13.22 -3.74
N GLY A 487 5.37 12.52 -2.62
CA GLY A 487 4.31 12.69 -1.61
C GLY A 487 4.38 13.98 -0.78
N GLY A 488 5.38 14.83 -1.02
CA GLY A 488 5.53 16.12 -0.37
C GLY A 488 6.68 16.15 0.65
N GLY A 489 6.47 16.79 1.80
CA GLY A 489 7.47 16.96 2.85
C GLY A 489 7.30 18.31 3.55
N TYR A 490 8.40 18.98 3.89
CA TYR A 490 8.32 20.26 4.61
C TYR A 490 7.77 21.39 3.75
N LEU A 491 6.73 22.07 4.26
CA LEU A 491 6.15 23.26 3.64
C LEU A 491 7.20 24.35 3.40
N LYS A 492 8.09 24.60 4.37
CA LYS A 492 9.14 25.63 4.21
C LYS A 492 10.08 25.30 3.05
N THR A 493 10.48 24.05 2.89
CA THR A 493 11.28 23.60 1.73
C THR A 493 10.52 23.81 0.41
N ALA A 494 9.20 23.60 0.39
CA ALA A 494 8.37 23.87 -0.79
C ALA A 494 8.34 25.36 -1.14
N VAL A 495 8.18 26.21 -0.12
CA VAL A 495 8.24 27.67 -0.24
C VAL A 495 9.59 28.10 -0.79
N ASP A 496 10.68 27.62 -0.19
CA ASP A 496 12.02 27.98 -0.61
C ASP A 496 12.32 27.50 -2.05
N LEU A 497 11.78 26.35 -2.47
CA LEU A 497 11.94 25.88 -3.84
C LEU A 497 11.13 26.72 -4.85
N ALA A 498 9.91 27.12 -4.49
CA ALA A 498 9.12 28.01 -5.34
C ALA A 498 9.76 29.39 -5.47
N ASP A 499 10.36 29.92 -4.39
CA ASP A 499 11.12 31.18 -4.37
C ASP A 499 12.33 31.14 -5.34
N GLU A 500 13.02 29.99 -5.48
CA GLU A 500 14.11 29.85 -6.47
C GLU A 500 13.65 30.10 -7.91
N MET A 501 12.36 29.90 -8.21
CA MET A 501 11.80 29.94 -9.57
C MET A 501 10.97 31.19 -9.85
N LEU A 502 10.39 31.82 -8.81
CA LEU A 502 9.47 32.95 -8.93
C LEU A 502 10.22 34.27 -8.74
N PRO A 503 10.26 35.16 -9.75
CA PRO A 503 11.00 36.41 -9.64
C PRO A 503 10.30 37.42 -8.73
N GLY A 504 11.10 38.07 -7.87
CA GLY A 504 10.65 39.15 -6.99
C GLY A 504 9.71 38.70 -5.87
N LYS A 505 9.10 39.67 -5.19
CA LYS A 505 8.26 39.39 -4.02
C LYS A 505 6.88 38.83 -4.41
N LYS A 506 6.77 37.51 -4.50
CA LYS A 506 5.53 36.80 -4.89
C LYS A 506 4.97 35.95 -3.75
N LYS A 507 3.64 35.98 -3.59
CA LYS A 507 2.91 35.04 -2.72
C LYS A 507 3.10 33.64 -3.27
N ILE A 508 3.51 32.69 -2.43
CA ILE A 508 3.71 31.29 -2.82
C ILE A 508 2.54 30.44 -2.34
N VAL A 509 2.16 30.61 -1.07
CA VAL A 509 1.06 29.86 -0.45
C VAL A 509 0.57 30.64 0.77
N SER A 510 -0.71 30.57 1.11
CA SER A 510 -1.19 30.95 2.44
C SER A 510 -1.82 29.77 3.16
N THR A 511 -1.81 29.80 4.49
CA THR A 511 -2.42 28.77 5.34
C THR A 511 -3.44 29.42 6.26
N ASN A 512 -4.62 28.83 6.40
CA ASN A 512 -5.66 29.31 7.30
C ASN A 512 -6.32 28.13 8.03
N GLY A 513 -6.60 28.27 9.32
CA GLY A 513 -7.23 27.24 10.12
C GLY A 513 -8.16 27.83 11.18
N ARG A 514 -8.99 26.99 11.79
CA ARG A 514 -10.01 27.42 12.75
C ARG A 514 -9.46 28.24 13.93
N LYS A 515 -8.38 27.78 14.57
CA LYS A 515 -7.68 28.51 15.65
C LYS A 515 -6.30 29.02 15.25
N PHE A 516 -5.93 28.86 13.98
CA PHE A 516 -4.64 29.31 13.45
C PHE A 516 -4.90 30.41 12.43
N PRO A 517 -4.53 31.68 12.72
CA PRO A 517 -4.81 32.79 11.83
C PRO A 517 -4.12 32.60 10.48
N GLU A 518 -4.62 33.31 9.47
CA GLU A 518 -4.01 33.26 8.15
C GLU A 518 -2.53 33.63 8.23
N LYS A 519 -1.69 32.79 7.63
CA LYS A 519 -0.27 33.06 7.45
C LYS A 519 0.07 32.98 5.97
N MET A 520 0.55 34.10 5.44
CA MET A 520 1.04 34.20 4.07
C MET A 520 2.53 33.84 4.03
N TYR A 521 2.91 33.02 3.05
CA TYR A 521 4.28 32.72 2.71
C TYR A 521 4.60 33.35 1.36
N SER A 522 5.65 34.16 1.32
CA SER A 522 6.18 34.79 0.12
C SER A 522 7.67 34.58 0.06
N GLY A 523 8.20 34.61 -1.14
CA GLY A 523 9.62 34.61 -1.44
C GLY A 523 10.08 36.01 -1.81
N ASP A 524 11.31 36.39 -1.46
CA ASP A 524 11.93 37.67 -1.83
C ASP A 524 13.43 37.56 -2.15
N ARG A 525 13.93 36.33 -2.26
CA ARG A 525 15.35 36.08 -2.53
C ARG A 525 15.54 35.95 -4.04
N VAL A 526 16.66 36.48 -4.53
CA VAL A 526 17.05 36.25 -5.92
C VAL A 526 17.29 34.75 -6.12
N GLY A 527 16.43 34.12 -6.91
CA GLY A 527 16.45 32.69 -7.20
C GLY A 527 17.38 32.32 -8.35
N LEU A 528 17.94 31.11 -8.32
CA LEU A 528 18.81 30.62 -9.40
C LEU A 528 18.05 30.20 -10.66
N LEU A 529 16.71 30.13 -10.59
CA LEU A 529 15.82 29.62 -11.64
C LEU A 529 14.75 30.65 -12.04
N GLU A 530 14.97 31.93 -11.78
CA GLU A 530 14.02 32.99 -12.16
C GLU A 530 13.87 33.17 -13.68
N LYS A 531 14.89 32.78 -14.45
CA LYS A 531 14.94 32.90 -15.92
C LYS A 531 14.80 31.53 -16.59
N GLY A 532 14.54 31.54 -17.91
CA GLY A 532 14.41 30.33 -18.71
C GLY A 532 13.06 29.62 -18.56
N LYS A 533 12.80 28.63 -19.41
CA LYS A 533 11.54 27.87 -19.37
C LYS A 533 11.55 26.87 -18.23
N ILE A 534 10.41 26.73 -17.55
CA ILE A 534 10.20 25.74 -16.49
C ILE A 534 9.00 24.87 -16.84
N ILE A 535 9.19 23.55 -16.73
CA ILE A 535 8.11 22.57 -16.75
C ILE A 535 8.19 21.73 -15.47
N VAL A 536 7.05 21.55 -14.80
CA VAL A 536 6.93 20.69 -13.62
C VAL A 536 6.14 19.44 -13.98
N LEU A 537 6.76 18.26 -13.84
CA LEU A 537 6.09 16.99 -14.07
C LEU A 537 5.38 16.52 -12.81
N VAL A 538 4.10 16.16 -12.94
CA VAL A 538 3.27 15.72 -11.82
C VAL A 538 2.43 14.49 -12.18
N ASN A 539 2.03 13.74 -11.16
CA ASN A 539 1.07 12.66 -11.31
C ASN A 539 0.17 12.54 -10.08
N GLU A 540 -0.69 11.53 -10.06
CA GLU A 540 -1.68 11.34 -9.00
C GLU A 540 -1.08 10.94 -7.63
N SER A 541 0.24 10.76 -7.55
CA SER A 541 1.00 10.59 -6.31
C SER A 541 1.80 11.84 -5.91
N SER A 542 1.83 12.89 -6.73
CA SER A 542 2.35 14.21 -6.35
C SER A 542 1.41 14.85 -5.32
N ALA A 543 1.89 15.14 -4.12
CA ALA A 543 1.04 15.61 -3.02
C ALA A 543 1.68 16.71 -2.15
N SER A 544 0.86 17.48 -1.45
CA SER A 544 1.27 18.42 -0.39
C SER A 544 2.33 19.42 -0.88
N ALA A 545 3.57 19.37 -0.38
CA ALA A 545 4.64 20.26 -0.83
C ALA A 545 4.84 20.28 -2.36
N SER A 546 4.66 19.14 -3.05
CA SER A 546 4.69 19.09 -4.51
C SER A 546 3.59 19.94 -5.14
N GLU A 547 2.41 19.97 -4.53
CA GLU A 547 1.24 20.72 -4.98
C GLU A 547 1.34 22.21 -4.65
N ILE A 548 2.06 22.57 -3.57
CA ILE A 548 2.43 23.96 -3.28
C ILE A 548 3.33 24.49 -4.40
N VAL A 549 4.37 23.75 -4.78
CA VAL A 549 5.28 24.17 -5.85
C VAL A 549 4.55 24.22 -7.19
N SER A 550 3.87 23.15 -7.60
CA SER A 550 3.18 23.13 -8.89
C SER A 550 2.05 24.16 -8.94
N GLY A 551 1.29 24.33 -7.86
CA GLY A 551 0.24 25.35 -7.77
C GLY A 551 0.80 26.77 -7.85
N ALA A 552 1.91 27.07 -7.16
CA ALA A 552 2.53 28.39 -7.22
C ALA A 552 3.09 28.73 -8.61
N ILE A 553 3.75 27.76 -9.26
CA ILE A 553 4.28 27.93 -10.61
C ILE A 553 3.15 28.12 -11.64
N GLN A 554 2.07 27.34 -11.53
CA GLN A 554 0.91 27.45 -12.41
C GLN A 554 0.17 28.78 -12.21
N ASP A 555 -0.13 29.14 -10.95
CA ASP A 555 -0.94 30.31 -10.64
C ASP A 555 -0.23 31.63 -11.01
N TRP A 556 1.11 31.66 -11.02
CA TRP A 556 1.88 32.82 -11.48
C TRP A 556 2.21 32.81 -12.96
N ASP A 557 1.76 31.80 -13.71
CA ASP A 557 2.14 31.56 -15.12
C ASP A 557 3.66 31.54 -15.33
N ARG A 558 4.41 31.06 -14.32
CA ARG A 558 5.88 30.98 -14.39
C ARG A 558 6.34 29.80 -15.26
N GLY A 559 5.55 28.75 -15.34
CA GLY A 559 5.87 27.54 -16.07
C GLY A 559 4.65 26.65 -16.25
N LEU A 560 4.83 25.56 -16.99
CA LEU A 560 3.75 24.63 -17.31
C LEU A 560 3.78 23.39 -16.42
N ILE A 561 2.60 22.92 -16.04
CA ILE A 561 2.39 21.67 -15.32
C ILE A 561 2.02 20.58 -16.32
N VAL A 562 2.82 19.52 -16.39
CA VAL A 562 2.66 18.43 -17.38
C VAL A 562 2.47 17.10 -16.65
N GLY A 563 1.48 16.30 -17.09
CA GLY A 563 1.26 14.95 -16.58
C GLY A 563 -0.21 14.68 -16.25
N ARG A 564 -0.51 14.30 -15.01
CA ARG A 564 -1.87 13.99 -14.53
C ARG A 564 -2.19 14.74 -13.24
N ARG A 565 -3.50 14.92 -12.99
CA ARG A 565 -4.01 15.61 -11.79
C ARG A 565 -3.35 15.06 -10.52
N THR A 566 -2.87 15.97 -9.67
CA THR A 566 -2.18 15.63 -8.42
C THR A 566 -3.11 15.01 -7.38
N PHE A 567 -2.55 14.63 -6.24
CA PHE A 567 -3.25 13.85 -5.22
C PHE A 567 -4.44 14.58 -4.57
N GLY A 568 -4.34 15.89 -4.35
CA GLY A 568 -5.35 16.73 -3.69
C GLY A 568 -5.19 16.84 -2.17
N LYS A 569 -3.96 17.00 -1.66
CA LYS A 569 -3.71 17.23 -0.22
C LYS A 569 -3.39 18.70 0.03
N GLY A 570 -4.43 19.47 0.32
CA GLY A 570 -4.45 20.87 0.73
C GLY A 570 -4.38 21.11 2.25
N LEU A 571 -3.92 20.13 3.04
CA LEU A 571 -3.91 20.18 4.52
C LEU A 571 -2.50 20.35 5.08
N VAL A 572 -2.39 21.13 6.15
CA VAL A 572 -1.18 21.37 6.94
C VAL A 572 -1.29 20.63 8.26
N GLN A 573 -0.25 19.86 8.59
CA GLN A 573 -0.20 19.07 9.81
C GLN A 573 0.91 19.59 10.72
N LYS A 574 0.65 19.62 12.02
CA LYS A 574 1.66 19.94 13.04
C LYS A 574 2.03 18.69 13.84
N PRO A 575 3.33 18.33 13.90
CA PRO A 575 3.79 17.31 14.81
C PRO A 575 3.81 17.85 16.24
N ILE A 576 3.26 17.08 17.18
CA ILE A 576 3.19 17.40 18.60
C ILE A 576 3.75 16.21 19.35
N GLN A 577 4.79 16.45 20.15
CA GLN A 577 5.36 15.42 21.01
C GLN A 577 4.50 15.27 22.27
N LEU A 578 4.24 14.03 22.65
CA LEU A 578 3.52 13.66 23.86
C LEU A 578 4.52 13.40 25.01
N PRO A 579 4.07 13.43 26.29
CA PRO A 579 4.94 13.23 27.45
C PRO A 579 5.78 11.94 27.43
N ASP A 580 5.25 10.88 26.82
CA ASP A 580 5.89 9.57 26.69
C ASP A 580 6.91 9.51 25.53
N GLY A 581 7.21 10.65 24.90
CA GLY A 581 8.13 10.78 23.77
C GLY A 581 7.51 10.41 22.41
N THR A 582 6.30 9.85 22.40
CA THR A 582 5.57 9.53 21.17
C THR A 582 5.08 10.82 20.49
N GLN A 583 4.58 10.72 19.24
CA GLN A 583 4.19 11.91 18.48
C GLN A 583 2.80 11.75 17.88
N VAL A 584 2.04 12.84 17.87
CA VAL A 584 0.80 12.97 17.10
C VAL A 584 0.99 14.03 16.02
N ARG A 585 0.49 13.79 14.81
CA ARG A 585 0.38 14.79 13.75
C ARG A 585 -1.09 15.15 13.59
N ILE A 586 -1.46 16.38 13.93
CA ILE A 586 -2.84 16.90 13.81
C ILE A 586 -2.91 17.84 12.63
N THR A 587 -3.97 17.72 11.83
CA THR A 587 -4.29 18.68 10.78
C THR A 587 -4.81 19.98 11.38
N THR A 588 -4.10 21.08 11.18
CA THR A 588 -4.39 22.36 11.84
C THR A 588 -4.90 23.45 10.90
N SER A 589 -4.62 23.34 9.60
CA SER A 589 -4.93 24.39 8.63
C SER A 589 -5.13 23.79 7.24
N LYS A 590 -5.91 24.49 6.41
CA LYS A 590 -5.90 24.32 4.96
C LYS A 590 -4.86 25.27 4.37
N TYR A 591 -4.32 24.95 3.20
CA TYR A 591 -3.49 25.88 2.44
C TYR A 591 -4.12 26.24 1.10
N TYR A 592 -3.76 27.43 0.62
CA TYR A 592 -4.32 28.08 -0.54
C TYR A 592 -3.17 28.53 -1.45
N THR A 593 -3.28 28.24 -2.73
CA THR A 593 -2.28 28.64 -3.74
C THR A 593 -2.38 30.17 -3.99
N PRO A 594 -1.49 30.78 -4.80
CA PRO A 594 -1.49 32.23 -5.01
C PRO A 594 -2.82 32.81 -5.50
N SER A 595 -3.53 32.10 -6.40
CA SER A 595 -4.87 32.49 -6.89
C SER A 595 -5.98 32.37 -5.84
N GLY A 596 -5.70 31.81 -4.66
CA GLY A 596 -6.66 31.65 -3.56
C GLY A 596 -7.40 30.32 -3.54
N ARG A 597 -7.12 29.40 -4.46
CA ARG A 597 -7.78 28.08 -4.48
C ARG A 597 -7.23 27.13 -3.44
N CYS A 598 -8.14 26.43 -2.75
CA CYS A 598 -7.82 25.29 -1.90
C CYS A 598 -7.88 24.02 -2.74
N ILE A 599 -6.76 23.31 -2.88
CA ILE A 599 -6.69 22.09 -3.69
C ILE A 599 -7.09 20.82 -2.92
N GLN A 600 -7.51 20.94 -1.65
CA GLN A 600 -7.89 19.80 -0.82
C GLN A 600 -9.10 19.07 -1.40
N LYS A 601 -8.94 17.78 -1.71
CA LYS A 601 -10.08 16.95 -2.12
C LYS A 601 -10.95 16.56 -0.92
N PRO A 602 -12.25 16.31 -1.11
CA PRO A 602 -13.16 15.95 -0.02
C PRO A 602 -12.75 14.66 0.71
N TYR A 603 -12.86 14.66 2.04
CA TYR A 603 -12.70 13.47 2.89
C TYR A 603 -13.94 13.18 3.75
N SER A 604 -15.07 13.86 3.51
CA SER A 604 -16.34 13.63 4.23
C SER A 604 -16.90 12.21 4.06
N GLY A 605 -16.55 11.52 2.96
CA GLY A 605 -16.84 10.09 2.78
C GLY A 605 -15.96 9.14 3.61
N GLY A 606 -15.14 9.69 4.51
CA GLY A 606 -14.23 8.94 5.37
C GLY A 606 -12.88 8.59 4.71
N SER A 607 -11.94 8.19 5.56
CA SER A 607 -10.55 7.92 5.19
C SER A 607 -10.37 6.83 4.13
N MET A 608 -11.27 5.84 4.09
CA MET A 608 -11.27 4.82 3.04
C MET A 608 -11.72 5.34 1.69
N ALA A 609 -12.81 6.11 1.61
CA ALA A 609 -13.23 6.72 0.35
C ALA A 609 -12.13 7.64 -0.21
N TYR A 610 -11.51 8.44 0.67
CA TYR A 610 -10.40 9.32 0.32
C TYR A 610 -9.21 8.59 -0.31
N ARG A 611 -8.81 7.44 0.27
CA ARG A 611 -7.70 6.62 -0.24
C ARG A 611 -8.09 5.85 -1.51
N LYS A 612 -9.36 5.43 -1.63
CA LYS A 612 -9.88 4.72 -2.81
C LYS A 612 -10.06 5.62 -4.02
N GLU A 613 -10.23 6.92 -3.83
CA GLU A 613 -10.51 7.87 -4.89
C GLU A 613 -9.46 7.84 -6.03
N LYS A 614 -8.17 7.62 -5.72
CA LYS A 614 -7.13 7.40 -6.75
C LYS A 614 -7.46 6.21 -7.68
N TYR A 615 -7.99 5.11 -7.14
CA TYR A 615 -8.42 3.96 -7.95
C TYR A 615 -9.74 4.24 -8.69
N SER A 616 -10.61 5.07 -8.13
CA SER A 616 -11.84 5.51 -8.80
C SER A 616 -11.53 6.33 -10.06
N ARG A 617 -10.50 7.19 -10.04
CA ARG A 617 -10.01 7.92 -11.23
C ARG A 617 -9.56 6.98 -12.35
N TYR A 618 -8.88 5.90 -11.99
CA TYR A 618 -8.47 4.87 -12.95
C TYR A 618 -9.70 4.20 -13.59
N LYS A 619 -10.69 3.82 -12.77
CA LYS A 619 -11.94 3.20 -13.24
C LYS A 619 -12.82 4.13 -14.06
N SER A 620 -12.80 5.43 -13.78
CA SER A 620 -13.59 6.43 -14.52
C SER A 620 -12.99 6.83 -15.85
N GLY A 621 -11.78 6.36 -16.18
CA GLY A 621 -11.09 6.74 -17.41
C GLY A 621 -10.23 8.00 -17.28
N GLU A 622 -10.24 8.71 -16.15
CA GLU A 622 -9.51 9.98 -15.94
C GLU A 622 -7.99 9.81 -16.15
N SER A 623 -7.44 8.64 -15.82
CA SER A 623 -6.02 8.37 -16.03
C SER A 623 -5.63 8.22 -17.51
N PHE A 624 -6.61 8.06 -18.40
CA PHE A 624 -6.42 7.73 -19.81
C PHE A 624 -6.96 8.80 -20.77
N ASN A 625 -7.96 9.57 -20.35
CA ASN A 625 -8.61 10.57 -21.20
C ASN A 625 -8.78 11.90 -20.44
N LYS A 626 -8.39 13.00 -21.09
CA LYS A 626 -8.53 14.38 -20.59
C LYS A 626 -9.99 14.74 -20.31
N ASP A 627 -10.93 14.28 -21.14
CA ASP A 627 -12.36 14.61 -21.02
C ASP A 627 -13.03 13.89 -19.83
N SER A 628 -12.33 12.91 -19.24
CA SER A 628 -12.78 12.21 -18.03
C SER A 628 -12.33 12.90 -16.73
N ILE A 629 -11.58 14.01 -16.81
CA ILE A 629 -11.21 14.82 -15.65
C ILE A 629 -12.44 15.56 -15.13
N LYS A 630 -12.77 15.31 -13.85
CA LYS A 630 -13.87 16.01 -13.18
C LYS A 630 -13.37 17.30 -12.54
N TYR A 631 -13.88 18.42 -13.02
CA TYR A 631 -13.67 19.74 -12.45
C TYR A 631 -14.70 20.04 -11.36
N ASN A 632 -14.32 20.85 -10.39
CA ASN A 632 -15.28 21.42 -9.46
C ASN A 632 -15.69 22.81 -10.00
N GLU A 633 -16.84 22.86 -10.67
CA GLU A 633 -17.37 24.10 -11.28
C GLU A 633 -17.67 25.21 -10.27
N ASN A 634 -17.77 24.88 -8.98
CA ASN A 634 -17.97 25.86 -7.91
C ASN A 634 -16.65 26.45 -7.38
N GLU A 635 -15.50 25.93 -7.81
CA GLU A 635 -14.17 26.31 -7.33
C GLU A 635 -13.28 26.71 -8.52
N VAL A 636 -13.77 27.66 -9.33
CA VAL A 636 -13.06 28.21 -10.50
C VAL A 636 -12.33 29.49 -10.13
N PHE A 637 -11.04 29.54 -10.46
CA PHE A 637 -10.13 30.65 -10.21
C PHE A 637 -9.36 30.98 -11.48
N LEU A 638 -8.58 32.05 -11.45
CA LEU A 638 -7.77 32.51 -12.56
C LEU A 638 -6.29 32.57 -12.15
N THR A 639 -5.39 32.23 -13.07
CA THR A 639 -3.97 32.55 -12.92
C THR A 639 -3.76 34.05 -12.89
N LEU A 640 -2.70 34.50 -12.24
CA LEU A 640 -2.52 35.90 -11.82
C LEU A 640 -1.98 36.80 -12.94
N ILE A 641 -1.41 36.24 -14.01
CA ILE A 641 -0.83 37.02 -15.11
C ILE A 641 -1.70 36.87 -16.36
N GLN A 642 -2.05 35.65 -16.72
CA GLN A 642 -2.71 35.35 -18.00
C GLN A 642 -4.21 35.10 -17.86
N ASN A 643 -4.72 35.04 -16.64
CA ASN A 643 -6.12 34.76 -16.35
C ASN A 643 -6.61 33.43 -16.93
N ARG A 644 -5.75 32.40 -16.95
CA ARG A 644 -6.14 31.04 -17.36
C ARG A 644 -7.00 30.42 -16.26
N LYS A 645 -8.03 29.66 -16.65
CA LYS A 645 -8.90 28.97 -15.69
C LYS A 645 -8.13 27.89 -14.94
N VAL A 646 -8.19 27.92 -13.62
CA VAL A 646 -7.64 26.90 -12.72
C VAL A 646 -8.67 26.53 -11.65
N TYR A 647 -8.57 25.31 -11.12
CA TYR A 647 -9.64 24.72 -10.30
C TYR A 647 -9.15 24.31 -8.90
N GLY A 648 -10.00 24.51 -7.89
CA GLY A 648 -9.83 23.99 -6.53
C GLY A 648 -10.48 22.62 -6.30
N GLY A 649 -10.42 22.11 -5.07
CA GLY A 649 -11.20 20.96 -4.60
C GLY A 649 -10.75 19.57 -5.05
N GLY A 650 -9.59 19.41 -5.69
CA GLY A 650 -9.22 18.12 -6.28
C GLY A 650 -7.75 17.89 -6.62
N GLY A 651 -6.83 18.72 -6.12
CA GLY A 651 -5.45 18.75 -6.60
C GLY A 651 -5.24 19.71 -7.77
N VAL A 652 -3.99 19.91 -8.14
CA VAL A 652 -3.56 20.68 -9.31
C VAL A 652 -3.82 19.86 -10.57
N VAL A 653 -4.67 20.36 -11.45
CA VAL A 653 -4.88 19.82 -12.80
C VAL A 653 -3.74 20.32 -13.69
N PRO A 654 -3.06 19.45 -14.46
CA PRO A 654 -1.98 19.86 -15.34
C PRO A 654 -2.48 20.72 -16.49
N ASP A 655 -1.66 21.66 -16.94
CA ASP A 655 -1.90 22.44 -18.17
C ASP A 655 -1.87 21.52 -19.40
N VAL A 656 -1.00 20.50 -19.35
CA VAL A 656 -0.84 19.50 -20.40
C VAL A 656 -1.07 18.12 -19.82
N PHE A 657 -2.21 17.53 -20.18
CA PHE A 657 -2.55 16.16 -19.81
C PHE A 657 -1.72 15.15 -20.61
N VAL A 658 -1.13 14.19 -19.90
CA VAL A 658 -0.44 13.04 -20.49
C VAL A 658 -1.07 11.75 -19.96
N PRO A 659 -1.70 10.93 -20.83
CA PRO A 659 -2.37 9.71 -20.42
C PRO A 659 -1.38 8.70 -19.84
N LEU A 660 -1.87 7.81 -18.99
CA LEU A 660 -1.09 6.68 -18.51
C LEU A 660 -0.78 5.74 -19.68
N ASP A 661 0.51 5.54 -19.95
CA ASP A 661 0.92 4.62 -21.00
C ASP A 661 0.76 3.17 -20.51
N THR A 662 -0.17 2.45 -21.12
CA THR A 662 -0.33 1.00 -20.93
C THR A 662 0.40 0.19 -21.98
N ASN A 663 0.95 0.82 -23.01
CA ASN A 663 1.81 0.14 -23.96
C ASN A 663 3.13 -0.18 -23.26
N GLY A 664 3.62 -1.41 -23.43
CA GLY A 664 4.83 -1.85 -22.75
C GLY A 664 4.62 -2.32 -21.30
N THR A 665 3.41 -2.65 -20.88
CA THR A 665 3.15 -3.39 -19.62
C THR A 665 2.52 -4.74 -19.90
N SER A 666 2.71 -5.70 -19.00
CA SER A 666 2.09 -7.03 -19.10
C SER A 666 1.99 -7.70 -17.72
N PRO A 667 1.14 -8.73 -17.55
CA PRO A 667 1.08 -9.49 -16.30
C PRO A 667 2.45 -10.11 -15.93
N TYR A 668 3.20 -10.62 -16.91
CA TYR A 668 4.57 -11.10 -16.72
C TYR A 668 5.50 -9.99 -16.21
N PHE A 669 5.55 -8.84 -16.89
CA PHE A 669 6.36 -7.70 -16.43
C PHE A 669 6.00 -7.26 -15.01
N ASN A 670 4.71 -7.16 -14.69
CA ASN A 670 4.26 -6.80 -13.35
C ASN A 670 4.69 -7.82 -12.29
N LYS A 671 4.73 -9.11 -12.61
CA LYS A 671 5.28 -10.14 -11.72
C LYS A 671 6.78 -9.95 -11.50
N LEU A 672 7.56 -9.66 -12.55
CA LEU A 672 9.00 -9.37 -12.44
C LEU A 672 9.26 -8.20 -11.48
N ILE A 673 8.48 -7.12 -11.60
CA ILE A 673 8.58 -5.95 -10.71
C ILE A 673 8.22 -6.32 -9.27
N ARG A 674 7.06 -6.96 -9.04
CA ARG A 674 6.57 -7.29 -7.69
C ARG A 674 7.48 -8.27 -6.95
N LYS A 675 8.11 -9.19 -7.67
CA LYS A 675 9.09 -10.14 -7.13
C LYS A 675 10.50 -9.53 -6.99
N GLY A 676 10.71 -8.30 -7.47
CA GLY A 676 12.00 -7.63 -7.42
C GLY A 676 13.06 -8.29 -8.32
N VAL A 677 12.64 -9.01 -9.36
CA VAL A 677 13.53 -9.81 -10.22
C VAL A 677 14.60 -8.94 -10.87
N PHE A 678 14.23 -7.74 -11.37
CA PHE A 678 15.20 -6.82 -11.98
C PHE A 678 16.35 -6.45 -11.03
N ASN A 679 16.02 -6.07 -9.78
CA ASN A 679 17.02 -5.66 -8.79
C ASN A 679 17.91 -6.84 -8.38
N GLN A 680 17.32 -8.03 -8.21
CA GLN A 680 18.06 -9.24 -7.85
C GLN A 680 18.99 -9.68 -8.98
N PHE A 681 18.46 -9.73 -10.21
CA PHE A 681 19.20 -10.17 -11.38
C PHE A 681 20.32 -9.18 -11.75
N SER A 682 20.06 -7.87 -11.76
CA SER A 682 21.09 -6.86 -12.08
C SER A 682 22.24 -6.93 -11.09
N LEU A 683 21.94 -7.02 -9.80
CA LEU A 683 22.94 -7.14 -8.75
C LEU A 683 23.76 -8.42 -8.88
N TYR A 684 23.08 -9.55 -9.13
CA TYR A 684 23.74 -10.84 -9.38
C TYR A 684 24.66 -10.77 -10.61
N TYR A 685 24.15 -10.25 -11.73
CA TYR A 685 24.86 -10.14 -13.00
C TYR A 685 26.09 -9.24 -12.89
N VAL A 686 25.93 -8.04 -12.33
CA VAL A 686 27.02 -7.07 -12.15
C VAL A 686 28.08 -7.64 -11.22
N ASN A 687 27.71 -8.21 -10.06
CA ASN A 687 28.71 -8.77 -9.15
C ASN A 687 29.49 -9.95 -9.74
N LYS A 688 28.84 -10.77 -10.59
CA LYS A 688 29.51 -11.88 -11.29
C LYS A 688 30.49 -11.40 -12.36
N LYS A 689 30.22 -10.25 -13.00
CA LYS A 689 30.97 -9.75 -14.17
C LYS A 689 31.62 -8.38 -13.96
N ARG A 690 31.73 -7.89 -12.71
CA ARG A 690 32.11 -6.51 -12.40
C ARG A 690 33.38 -6.06 -13.12
N ASN A 691 34.47 -6.82 -12.97
CA ASN A 691 35.76 -6.50 -13.59
C ASN A 691 35.69 -6.45 -15.13
N GLU A 692 34.90 -7.33 -15.75
CA GLU A 692 34.69 -7.32 -17.21
C GLU A 692 33.91 -6.07 -17.65
N LEU A 693 32.84 -5.75 -16.93
CA LEU A 693 31.97 -4.61 -17.21
C LEU A 693 32.68 -3.28 -17.02
N GLU A 694 33.41 -3.10 -15.92
CA GLU A 694 34.18 -1.88 -15.63
C GLU A 694 35.31 -1.67 -16.65
N LYS A 695 35.97 -2.75 -17.11
CA LYS A 695 36.99 -2.67 -18.16
C LYS A 695 36.37 -2.32 -19.53
N LYS A 696 35.22 -2.89 -19.86
CA LYS A 696 34.54 -2.67 -21.16
C LYS A 696 33.85 -1.30 -21.23
N TYR A 697 33.31 -0.82 -20.13
CA TYR A 697 32.56 0.43 -20.04
C TYR A 697 33.20 1.34 -19.00
N SER A 698 34.31 2.00 -19.41
CA SER A 698 35.10 2.90 -18.55
C SER A 698 34.30 4.10 -18.02
N ASP A 699 33.22 4.46 -18.70
CA ASP A 699 32.35 5.57 -18.37
C ASP A 699 30.90 5.27 -18.77
N PHE A 700 30.00 6.11 -18.26
CA PHE A 700 28.57 5.93 -18.45
C PHE A 700 28.12 6.17 -19.90
N GLU A 701 28.73 7.10 -20.64
CA GLU A 701 28.31 7.40 -22.02
C GLU A 701 28.59 6.22 -22.94
N LYS A 702 29.76 5.57 -22.78
CA LYS A 702 30.07 4.31 -23.49
C LYS A 702 29.08 3.21 -23.15
N TYR A 703 28.68 3.08 -21.88
CA TYR A 703 27.65 2.11 -21.48
C TYR A 703 26.29 2.45 -22.11
N LYS A 704 25.87 3.72 -22.02
CA LYS A 704 24.57 4.18 -22.52
C LYS A 704 24.43 3.93 -24.02
N SER A 705 25.48 4.18 -24.80
CA SER A 705 25.45 3.98 -26.25
C SER A 705 25.65 2.52 -26.67
N ASN A 706 26.56 1.77 -26.03
CA ASN A 706 27.04 0.49 -26.57
C ASN A 706 26.55 -0.76 -25.81
N PHE A 707 25.95 -0.61 -24.62
CA PHE A 707 25.41 -1.75 -23.88
C PHE A 707 24.04 -2.17 -24.43
N HIS A 708 23.97 -3.40 -24.95
CA HIS A 708 22.75 -4.02 -25.45
C HIS A 708 22.32 -5.19 -24.58
N VAL A 709 21.08 -5.14 -24.08
CA VAL A 709 20.54 -6.14 -23.16
C VAL A 709 20.08 -7.44 -23.84
N LYS A 710 19.97 -7.47 -25.18
CA LYS A 710 19.40 -8.60 -25.92
C LYS A 710 20.08 -9.94 -25.60
N SER A 711 21.39 -9.94 -25.36
CA SER A 711 22.16 -11.14 -25.01
C SER A 711 21.96 -11.63 -23.57
N ILE A 712 21.46 -10.78 -22.67
CA ILE A 712 21.26 -11.11 -21.25
C ILE A 712 19.79 -11.27 -20.87
N THR A 713 18.87 -10.93 -21.77
CA THR A 713 17.43 -11.11 -21.56
C THR A 713 17.07 -12.58 -21.29
N GLN A 714 17.75 -13.53 -21.93
CA GLN A 714 17.52 -14.96 -21.68
C GLN A 714 17.98 -15.37 -20.28
N ASP A 715 19.10 -14.81 -19.80
CA ASP A 715 19.56 -15.03 -18.42
C ASP A 715 18.56 -14.45 -17.41
N LEU A 716 17.97 -13.28 -17.70
CA LEU A 716 16.90 -12.71 -16.87
C LEU A 716 15.67 -13.63 -16.82
N ILE A 717 15.25 -14.17 -17.96
CA ILE A 717 14.09 -15.08 -18.05
C ILE A 717 14.37 -16.33 -17.21
N LYS A 718 15.52 -16.97 -17.41
CA LYS A 718 15.92 -18.15 -16.64
C LYS A 718 15.96 -17.86 -15.14
N PHE A 719 16.55 -16.73 -14.75
CA PHE A 719 16.58 -16.29 -13.36
C PHE A 719 15.16 -16.05 -12.81
N ALA A 720 14.27 -15.47 -13.60
CA ALA A 720 12.87 -15.26 -13.21
C ALA A 720 12.13 -16.58 -12.96
N GLU A 721 12.39 -17.61 -13.78
CA GLU A 721 11.82 -18.94 -13.60
C GLU A 721 12.31 -19.62 -12.31
N GLU A 722 13.59 -19.50 -11.99
CA GLU A 722 14.16 -19.96 -10.71
C GLU A 722 13.49 -19.28 -9.50
N GLU A 723 13.11 -18.00 -9.63
CA GLU A 723 12.38 -17.23 -8.61
C GLU A 723 10.84 -17.47 -8.63
N GLY A 724 10.39 -18.47 -9.40
CA GLY A 724 8.99 -18.90 -9.48
C GLY A 724 8.10 -18.03 -10.37
N VAL A 725 8.68 -17.24 -11.27
CA VAL A 725 7.96 -16.47 -12.28
C VAL A 725 8.02 -17.20 -13.62
N LYS A 726 7.00 -18.04 -13.89
CA LYS A 726 6.89 -18.79 -15.16
C LYS A 726 6.94 -17.85 -16.36
N PHE A 727 7.80 -18.18 -17.33
CA PHE A 727 7.90 -17.43 -18.58
C PHE A 727 6.59 -17.47 -19.37
N ASN A 728 6.23 -16.34 -19.96
CA ASN A 728 5.13 -16.23 -20.90
C ASN A 728 5.61 -15.38 -22.07
N GLU A 729 5.80 -16.01 -23.23
CA GLU A 729 6.40 -15.37 -24.39
C GLU A 729 5.56 -14.20 -24.91
N LYS A 730 4.23 -14.34 -24.99
CA LYS A 730 3.35 -13.28 -25.45
C LYS A 730 3.43 -12.07 -24.50
N GLU A 731 3.24 -12.30 -23.21
CA GLU A 731 3.28 -11.22 -22.20
C GLU A 731 4.69 -10.59 -22.10
N PHE A 732 5.75 -11.37 -22.35
CA PHE A 732 7.11 -10.83 -22.46
C PHE A 732 7.22 -9.90 -23.67
N ASN A 733 6.77 -10.34 -24.85
CA ASN A 733 6.82 -9.57 -26.08
C ASN A 733 5.99 -8.27 -25.99
N ASP A 734 4.81 -8.32 -25.36
CA ASP A 734 3.95 -7.16 -25.11
C ASP A 734 4.64 -6.05 -24.29
N ALA A 735 5.60 -6.43 -23.43
CA ALA A 735 6.35 -5.51 -22.56
C ALA A 735 7.86 -5.47 -22.85
N LYS A 736 8.30 -5.98 -24.01
CA LYS A 736 9.73 -6.23 -24.29
C LYS A 736 10.59 -4.99 -24.15
N ARG A 737 10.19 -3.88 -24.80
CA ARG A 737 10.91 -2.60 -24.74
C ARG A 737 11.09 -2.12 -23.30
N THR A 738 10.04 -2.20 -22.49
CA THR A 738 10.04 -1.80 -21.08
C THR A 738 10.96 -2.70 -20.24
N ILE A 739 10.90 -4.02 -20.46
CA ILE A 739 11.78 -4.99 -19.79
C ILE A 739 13.25 -4.68 -20.12
N GLU A 740 13.56 -4.45 -21.38
CA GLU A 740 14.91 -4.21 -21.87
C GLU A 740 15.50 -2.89 -21.33
N ILE A 741 14.76 -1.78 -21.43
CA ILE A 741 15.20 -0.47 -20.92
C ILE A 741 15.36 -0.52 -19.40
N ARG A 742 14.41 -1.14 -18.69
CA ARG A 742 14.51 -1.27 -17.24
C ARG A 742 15.69 -2.12 -16.82
N LEU A 743 15.93 -3.26 -17.48
CA LEU A 743 17.09 -4.09 -17.22
C LEU A 743 18.39 -3.31 -17.41
N LYS A 744 18.49 -2.53 -18.51
CA LYS A 744 19.64 -1.66 -18.78
C LYS A 744 19.82 -0.60 -17.68
N ALA A 745 18.75 0.03 -17.22
CA ALA A 745 18.78 1.03 -16.16
C ALA A 745 19.22 0.41 -14.81
N ASN A 746 18.69 -0.77 -14.47
CA ASN A 746 19.04 -1.50 -13.26
C ASN A 746 20.52 -1.93 -13.24
N ILE A 747 21.08 -2.37 -14.37
CA ILE A 747 22.51 -2.69 -14.48
C ILE A 747 23.35 -1.42 -14.38
N ALA A 748 22.94 -0.31 -15.00
CA ALA A 748 23.64 0.97 -14.89
C ALA A 748 23.73 1.46 -13.44
N GLN A 749 22.63 1.28 -12.68
CA GLN A 749 22.57 1.61 -11.27
C GLN A 749 23.63 0.89 -10.45
N ASP A 750 23.75 -0.43 -10.66
CA ASP A 750 24.61 -1.29 -9.84
C ASP A 750 26.07 -1.23 -10.30
N LEU A 751 26.32 -0.84 -11.57
CA LEU A 751 27.66 -0.67 -12.15
C LEU A 751 28.25 0.72 -11.84
N PHE A 752 27.47 1.79 -11.95
CA PHE A 752 27.92 3.17 -11.78
C PHE A 752 27.33 3.81 -10.52
N ASP A 753 26.15 4.42 -10.63
CA ASP A 753 25.46 5.05 -9.51
C ASP A 753 23.93 5.10 -9.75
N TYR A 754 23.19 5.46 -8.69
CA TYR A 754 21.73 5.51 -8.71
C TYR A 754 21.14 6.54 -9.69
N LYS A 755 21.86 7.63 -9.98
CA LYS A 755 21.37 8.69 -10.88
C LYS A 755 21.31 8.19 -12.32
N LYS A 756 22.24 7.30 -12.68
CA LYS A 756 22.30 6.66 -14.00
C LYS A 756 21.11 5.76 -14.32
N PHE A 757 20.40 5.28 -13.30
CA PHE A 757 19.11 4.63 -13.50
C PHE A 757 18.12 5.58 -14.20
N TYR A 758 18.02 6.82 -13.71
CA TYR A 758 17.07 7.79 -14.23
C TYR A 758 17.41 8.25 -15.64
N GLU A 759 18.70 8.42 -15.95
CA GLU A 759 19.17 8.78 -17.29
C GLU A 759 18.81 7.77 -18.40
N ILE A 760 18.46 6.53 -18.04
CA ILE A 760 18.02 5.47 -18.97
C ILE A 760 16.52 5.21 -18.84
N ILE A 761 15.98 5.08 -17.61
CA ILE A 761 14.56 4.75 -17.42
C ILE A 761 13.63 5.86 -17.93
N ASN A 762 14.12 7.10 -18.00
CA ASN A 762 13.36 8.25 -18.47
C ASN A 762 13.02 8.20 -19.97
N ASP A 763 13.62 7.29 -20.73
CA ASP A 763 13.20 6.94 -22.10
C ASP A 763 11.77 6.35 -22.14
N LEU A 764 11.25 5.88 -21.00
CA LEU A 764 9.88 5.38 -20.83
C LEU A 764 8.94 6.41 -20.18
N ASN A 765 9.43 7.59 -19.80
CA ASN A 765 8.64 8.60 -19.09
C ASN A 765 7.91 9.48 -20.11
N SER A 766 6.68 9.09 -20.46
CA SER A 766 5.86 9.82 -21.45
C SER A 766 5.66 11.30 -21.11
N SER A 767 5.53 11.65 -19.83
CA SER A 767 5.43 13.06 -19.38
C SER A 767 6.71 13.84 -19.66
N LEU A 768 7.88 13.21 -19.48
CA LEU A 768 9.16 13.85 -19.81
C LEU A 768 9.31 14.02 -21.32
N GLN A 769 8.98 13.00 -22.12
CA GLN A 769 9.04 13.11 -23.58
C GLN A 769 8.13 14.24 -24.07
N LYS A 770 6.91 14.34 -23.53
CA LYS A 770 6.00 15.42 -23.87
C LYS A 770 6.51 16.79 -23.43
N ALA A 771 7.13 16.87 -22.26
CA ALA A 771 7.75 18.11 -21.79
C ALA A 771 8.92 18.55 -22.68
N LEU A 772 9.72 17.62 -23.18
CA LEU A 772 10.81 17.91 -24.12
C LEU A 772 10.30 18.44 -25.46
N GLU A 773 9.22 17.85 -26.00
CA GLU A 773 8.56 18.39 -27.19
C GLU A 773 8.15 19.85 -26.99
N ILE A 774 7.50 20.16 -25.87
CA ILE A 774 6.96 21.49 -25.58
C ILE A 774 8.06 22.50 -25.26
N ILE A 775 9.07 22.12 -24.50
CA ILE A 775 10.10 23.07 -24.07
C ILE A 775 11.01 23.51 -25.24
N ASN A 776 11.19 22.64 -26.23
CA ASN A 776 11.98 22.93 -27.43
C ASN A 776 11.19 23.77 -28.46
N ASP A 777 9.86 23.70 -28.45
CA ASP A 777 9.00 24.52 -29.29
C ASP A 777 8.62 25.84 -28.58
N LYS A 778 9.14 26.98 -29.08
CA LYS A 778 8.87 28.30 -28.50
C LYS A 778 7.40 28.71 -28.64
N GLU A 779 6.76 28.37 -29.75
CA GLU A 779 5.37 28.75 -30.02
C GLU A 779 4.42 27.89 -29.18
N ALA A 780 4.63 26.57 -29.14
CA ALA A 780 3.82 25.67 -28.31
C ALA A 780 3.92 26.03 -26.82
N PHE A 781 5.12 26.31 -26.30
CA PHE A 781 5.28 26.75 -24.91
C PHE A 781 4.53 28.06 -24.65
N SER A 782 4.69 29.05 -25.54
CA SER A 782 4.09 30.39 -25.35
C SER A 782 2.57 30.38 -25.49
N ASN A 783 2.01 29.51 -26.34
CA ASN A 783 0.56 29.39 -26.53
C ASN A 783 -0.11 28.65 -25.37
N LEU A 784 0.57 27.68 -24.75
CA LEU A 784 0.07 26.98 -23.56
C LEU A 784 0.27 27.80 -22.28
N ALA A 785 1.29 28.66 -22.27
CA ALA A 785 1.53 29.69 -21.28
C ALA A 785 0.99 31.03 -21.77
N LYS A 786 -0.22 31.07 -22.34
CA LYS A 786 -1.08 32.25 -22.55
C LYS A 786 -2.51 31.79 -22.26
#